data_AF-A0A3P8PDU2-F1
#
_entry.id   AF-A0A3P8PDU2-F1
#
_cell.length_a   1.000
_cell.length_b   1.000
_cell.length_c   1.000
_cell.angle_alpha   90.00
_cell.angle_beta   90.00
_cell.angle_gamma   90.00
#
_symmetry.space_group_name_H-M   'P 1'
#
loop_
_entity.id
_entity.type
_entity.pdbx_description
1 polymer ?
#
loop_
_entity_poly.entity_id
_entity_poly.type
_entity_poly.pdbx_seq_one_letter_code
_entity_poly.pdbx_strand_id
1 'polypeptide(L)'
;MAAAALVYEDSLCCSICLSVFTKPVSIPCGHNFCLDCITEYWSTLSVLQCPLCKQMFYTRPLLRVNPVIAEMAEKFKKSHEMSSAEETRNEGVLCSMCPGSKVRALKSCLICLVSYCQTHLEPHQRIPALKKHKLIDPVQDLESRVCQHHGEPLELICRLDQMFLCRSCKCGDHKTHETVSLEDEAEMRKSQLRLENNSMDQMIQEHEQKIQKAQQLVKTSRRKAEEALSCSRKVMTALVQHIKTEFTRLSEAIETKQKINETEAESFINELQGDITHMKKKKLQLHEASLITDPFSFLENVLPLTYNKPQVKDWSAVTVTSDQFMIQEILAELETAVREEVSTLREINFRDEKQQHRLEKEAAVRCGQKEREHQQRLTEMETFYKQKLDETRSALNQKDEELKSFIHRLEKEAAVRCGQKEREHQQRLTEMETFYKQKLDETRWSRFYNDSFIIGMQFGIAHTGYAFSLTTREAQSIKYWGEEFGLKTPKTPICILFNEHEEFLDFGYGAKRAYLRMRGQEAKRNYFFEKFTLTLNSKNLNRSKTIKAPNGKSMQALKVFTETLRYLKDDALRTITESTLGRMFIASDFTWVLTVPAIWDPSAKQFMREAATQAGIITEGTQHHLIIALEPEAASAWCKKLPADGFITQNHDGRSLDQCPGTQFIVVDCGGGTIDITVHEVLDGGALKELHKASGNDLGGQSVDRKFKEFLREIFSHGVWDEYEQNFSSEVQRIMYDFMYFKQGDDDIQMSCPFTLGTLDQKRQKIEKFFESVRGASWDDGCIKISKETLRSFFAESLKGITDSLREILNKDLNVEYILLVGGYAESQILRQHVIDQFGDQCKVLCPCRPQEAVVKGAVEFGRNPAVVASRKSAFTYGFADSEKFDPSKHKKEKKSVVQGEEFCGDIFRKLVEEGEDVAWDETRELIFNVLEAKENHTHVRIRFYRTQRRNPLYVDEEGVEEVGLLIVRMPTTRGRKHEVKLNITFGSTEITVTGTGLVYGSKESAMIDFMTRS
;
A
#
# COMPACT_ATOMS: atom_id res chain seq x y z
N MET A 1 -49.43 -12.50 46.01
CA MET A 1 -49.14 -11.99 44.66
C MET A 1 -47.87 -11.10 44.61
N ALA A 2 -47.14 -10.85 45.70
CA ALA A 2 -45.91 -10.03 45.67
C ALA A 2 -44.59 -10.83 45.61
N ALA A 3 -44.58 -12.12 45.97
CA ALA A 3 -43.37 -12.95 45.93
C ALA A 3 -43.07 -13.59 44.56
N ALA A 4 -44.02 -13.56 43.61
CA ALA A 4 -43.83 -14.12 42.26
C ALA A 4 -43.24 -13.11 41.26
N ALA A 5 -43.23 -11.82 41.59
CA ALA A 5 -42.69 -10.75 40.73
C ALA A 5 -41.16 -10.58 40.88
N LEU A 6 -40.60 -10.91 42.05
CA LEU A 6 -39.15 -10.78 42.34
C LEU A 6 -38.28 -11.88 41.73
N VAL A 7 -38.86 -12.88 41.05
CA VAL A 7 -38.11 -14.03 40.48
C VAL A 7 -37.86 -13.88 38.97
N TYR A 8 -38.42 -12.86 38.31
CA TYR A 8 -38.29 -12.68 36.85
C TYR A 8 -37.17 -11.72 36.42
N GLU A 9 -36.67 -10.84 37.30
CA GLU A 9 -35.71 -9.76 36.94
C GLU A 9 -34.29 -10.28 36.63
N ASP A 10 -33.74 -11.19 37.45
CA ASP A 10 -32.39 -11.76 37.23
C ASP A 10 -32.33 -12.74 36.04
N SER A 11 -33.49 -13.27 35.60
CA SER A 11 -33.56 -14.28 34.55
C SER A 11 -33.38 -13.73 33.12
N LEU A 12 -33.52 -12.41 32.94
CA LEU A 12 -33.43 -11.72 31.64
C LEU A 12 -32.24 -10.78 31.52
N CYS A 13 -31.34 -10.79 32.50
CA CYS A 13 -30.12 -9.98 32.50
C CYS A 13 -28.90 -10.80 32.08
N CYS A 14 -28.04 -10.18 31.29
CA CYS A 14 -26.75 -10.76 30.93
C CYS A 14 -25.79 -10.65 32.10
N SER A 15 -25.20 -11.76 32.53
CA SER A 15 -24.28 -11.77 33.68
C SER A 15 -22.92 -11.12 33.41
N ILE A 16 -22.65 -10.67 32.17
CA ILE A 16 -21.40 -9.97 31.80
C ILE A 16 -21.61 -8.46 31.90
N CYS A 17 -22.60 -7.91 31.18
CA CYS A 17 -22.88 -6.47 31.21
C CYS A 17 -23.90 -6.05 32.29
N LEU A 18 -24.44 -7.02 33.04
CA LEU A 18 -25.43 -6.85 34.10
C LEU A 18 -26.68 -6.08 33.66
N SER A 19 -26.96 -6.09 32.36
CA SER A 19 -28.06 -5.38 31.72
C SER A 19 -29.00 -6.38 31.03
N VAL A 20 -30.25 -5.97 30.80
CA VAL A 20 -31.24 -6.78 30.05
C VAL A 20 -30.66 -7.19 28.69
N PHE A 21 -30.89 -8.44 28.27
CA PHE A 21 -30.29 -8.97 27.05
C PHE A 21 -30.50 -8.10 25.80
N THR A 22 -29.43 -7.92 25.04
CA THR A 22 -29.42 -7.34 23.69
C THR A 22 -28.87 -8.39 22.74
N LYS A 23 -29.69 -8.85 21.79
CA LYS A 23 -29.39 -10.02 20.93
C LYS A 23 -28.92 -11.24 21.76
N PRO A 24 -29.75 -11.79 22.67
CA PRO A 24 -29.37 -12.91 23.52
C PRO A 24 -28.98 -14.13 22.69
N VAL A 25 -27.90 -14.81 23.07
CA VAL A 25 -27.45 -16.07 22.48
C VAL A 25 -27.38 -17.13 23.56
N SER A 26 -27.83 -18.34 23.22
CA SER A 26 -27.70 -19.52 24.09
C SER A 26 -26.47 -20.32 23.67
N ILE A 27 -25.54 -20.53 24.60
CA ILE A 27 -24.36 -21.40 24.34
C ILE A 27 -24.68 -22.86 24.74
N PRO A 28 -23.91 -23.87 24.29
CA PRO A 28 -24.32 -25.28 24.42
C PRO A 28 -24.52 -25.79 25.86
N CYS A 29 -23.96 -25.12 26.87
CA CYS A 29 -24.24 -25.42 28.28
C CYS A 29 -25.58 -24.86 28.79
N GLY A 30 -26.39 -24.24 27.93
CA GLY A 30 -27.73 -23.70 28.25
C GLY A 30 -27.76 -22.28 28.82
N HIS A 31 -26.60 -21.68 29.10
CA HIS A 31 -26.52 -20.30 29.59
C HIS A 31 -26.66 -19.27 28.47
N ASN A 32 -27.20 -18.10 28.81
CA ASN A 32 -27.54 -17.04 27.86
C ASN A 32 -26.73 -15.78 28.13
N PHE A 33 -26.25 -15.13 27.06
CA PHE A 33 -25.45 -13.91 27.11
C PHE A 33 -25.83 -12.98 25.96
N CYS A 34 -25.54 -11.69 26.03
CA CYS A 34 -25.59 -10.85 24.83
C CYS A 34 -24.54 -11.34 23.83
N LEU A 35 -24.87 -11.34 22.53
CA LEU A 35 -23.96 -11.77 21.46
C LEU A 35 -22.59 -11.09 21.57
N ASP A 36 -22.58 -9.77 21.75
CA ASP A 36 -21.35 -8.98 21.81
C ASP A 36 -20.55 -9.33 23.08
N CYS A 37 -21.21 -9.43 24.23
CA CYS A 37 -20.57 -9.74 25.51
C CYS A 37 -19.88 -11.12 25.52
N ILE A 38 -20.52 -12.18 25.00
CA ILE A 38 -19.87 -13.50 24.97
C ILE A 38 -18.79 -13.58 23.90
N THR A 39 -18.93 -12.81 22.81
CA THR A 39 -17.92 -12.72 21.74
C THR A 39 -16.65 -12.05 22.25
N GLU A 40 -16.79 -10.98 23.03
CA GLU A 40 -15.69 -10.26 23.69
C GLU A 40 -15.07 -11.08 24.84
N TYR A 41 -15.89 -11.76 25.64
CA TYR A 41 -15.37 -12.63 26.70
C TYR A 41 -14.52 -13.79 26.14
N TRP A 42 -14.92 -14.36 24.99
CA TRP A 42 -14.13 -15.39 24.32
C TRP A 42 -12.96 -14.86 23.49
N SER A 43 -12.91 -13.58 23.13
CA SER A 43 -11.76 -12.99 22.45
C SER A 43 -10.62 -12.61 23.40
N THR A 44 -10.94 -12.45 24.69
CA THR A 44 -9.97 -12.04 25.74
C THR A 44 -9.31 -13.21 26.47
N LEU A 45 -9.80 -14.45 26.29
CA LEU A 45 -9.29 -15.64 26.97
C LEU A 45 -8.68 -16.64 25.98
N SER A 46 -7.58 -17.28 26.38
CA SER A 46 -6.93 -18.35 25.62
C SER A 46 -7.73 -19.66 25.57
N VAL A 47 -8.79 -19.78 26.38
CA VAL A 47 -9.67 -20.96 26.39
C VAL A 47 -11.15 -20.57 26.40
N LEU A 48 -11.94 -21.24 25.56
CA LEU A 48 -13.37 -20.96 25.38
C LEU A 48 -14.16 -21.59 26.52
N GLN A 49 -14.51 -20.80 27.54
CA GLN A 49 -15.27 -21.27 28.71
C GLN A 49 -16.58 -20.50 28.90
N CYS A 50 -17.59 -21.13 29.47
CA CYS A 50 -18.80 -20.43 29.90
C CYS A 50 -18.48 -19.47 31.06
N PRO A 51 -18.86 -18.18 31.00
CA PRO A 51 -18.66 -17.23 32.10
C PRO A 51 -19.31 -17.68 33.43
N LEU A 52 -20.45 -18.38 33.36
CA LEU A 52 -21.26 -18.78 34.51
C LEU A 52 -20.84 -20.15 35.09
N CYS A 53 -20.99 -21.23 34.33
CA CYS A 53 -20.70 -22.57 34.83
C CYS A 53 -19.26 -23.05 34.60
N LYS A 54 -18.42 -22.23 33.96
CA LYS A 54 -17.01 -22.55 33.64
C LYS A 54 -16.82 -23.80 32.77
N GLN A 55 -17.87 -24.30 32.13
CA GLN A 55 -17.76 -25.41 31.19
C GLN A 55 -16.90 -25.02 29.99
N MET A 56 -15.94 -25.88 29.65
CA MET A 56 -14.97 -25.68 28.58
C MET A 56 -15.52 -26.19 27.25
N PHE A 57 -15.25 -25.44 26.17
CA PHE A 57 -15.60 -25.79 24.81
C PHE A 57 -14.32 -25.90 23.97
N TYR A 58 -14.06 -27.07 23.38
CA TYR A 58 -12.84 -27.31 22.60
C TYR A 58 -12.92 -26.79 21.16
N THR A 59 -14.13 -26.45 20.69
CA THR A 59 -14.38 -25.82 19.40
C THR A 59 -15.38 -24.67 19.60
N ARG A 60 -15.20 -23.56 18.86
CA ARG A 60 -16.04 -22.37 19.01
C ARG A 60 -17.47 -22.66 18.55
N PRO A 61 -18.48 -22.65 19.44
CA PRO A 61 -19.86 -22.91 19.04
C PRO A 61 -20.37 -21.79 18.14
N LEU A 62 -21.16 -22.16 17.12
CA LEU A 62 -21.82 -21.17 16.27
C LEU A 62 -22.89 -20.43 17.08
N LEU A 63 -22.68 -19.14 17.33
CA LEU A 63 -23.60 -18.30 18.10
C LEU A 63 -24.76 -17.84 17.22
N ARG A 64 -25.99 -18.13 17.65
CA ARG A 64 -27.22 -17.64 17.02
C ARG A 64 -28.09 -16.97 18.06
N VAL A 65 -28.74 -15.87 17.67
CA VAL A 65 -29.66 -15.15 18.56
C VAL A 65 -30.85 -16.06 18.89
N ASN A 66 -31.17 -16.20 20.17
CA ASN A 66 -32.34 -16.93 20.65
C ASN A 66 -33.56 -16.00 20.55
N PRO A 67 -34.48 -16.24 19.59
CA PRO A 67 -35.59 -15.33 19.34
C PRO A 67 -36.59 -15.28 20.49
N VAL A 68 -36.73 -16.37 21.26
CA VAL A 68 -37.67 -16.44 22.40
C VAL A 68 -37.20 -15.55 23.54
N ILE A 69 -35.91 -15.63 23.90
CA ILE A 69 -35.32 -14.78 24.95
C ILE A 69 -35.29 -13.31 24.50
N ALA A 70 -35.05 -13.06 23.21
CA ALA A 70 -35.10 -11.71 22.65
C ALA A 70 -36.50 -11.09 22.80
N GLU A 71 -37.56 -11.84 22.52
CA GLU A 71 -38.94 -11.37 22.69
C GLU A 71 -39.28 -11.09 24.16
N MET A 72 -38.83 -11.96 25.08
CA MET A 72 -39.03 -11.78 26.52
C MET A 72 -38.29 -10.55 27.05
N ALA A 73 -37.03 -10.33 26.62
CA ALA A 73 -36.23 -9.17 26.99
C ALA A 73 -36.86 -7.85 26.48
N GLU A 74 -37.42 -7.83 25.27
CA GLU A 74 -38.08 -6.65 24.71
C GLU A 74 -39.41 -6.33 25.41
N LYS A 75 -40.19 -7.35 25.79
CA LYS A 75 -41.38 -7.15 26.63
C LYS A 75 -41.02 -6.57 28.00
N PHE A 76 -39.90 -7.01 28.59
CA PHE A 76 -39.40 -6.53 29.86
C PHE A 76 -38.89 -5.08 29.80
N LYS A 77 -38.14 -4.70 28.75
CA LYS A 77 -37.70 -3.31 28.52
C LYS A 77 -38.89 -2.34 28.43
N LYS A 78 -39.93 -2.73 27.69
CA LYS A 78 -41.16 -1.92 27.54
C LYS A 78 -41.94 -1.72 28.84
N SER A 79 -41.84 -2.65 29.80
CA SER A 79 -42.46 -2.48 31.13
C SER A 79 -41.66 -1.58 32.07
N HIS A 80 -40.33 -1.47 31.90
CA HIS A 80 -39.44 -0.68 32.76
C HIS A 80 -39.29 0.78 32.31
N GLU A 81 -39.46 1.06 31.00
CA GLU A 81 -39.43 2.43 30.43
C GLU A 81 -40.54 3.37 30.94
N MET A 82 -41.51 2.87 31.72
CA MET A 82 -42.54 3.69 32.36
C MET A 82 -42.22 4.13 33.80
N SER A 83 -41.04 3.82 34.38
CA SER A 83 -40.81 4.08 35.83
C SER A 83 -39.49 4.71 36.29
N SER A 84 -38.48 4.94 35.46
CA SER A 84 -37.18 5.46 35.97
C SER A 84 -36.54 6.53 35.08
N ALA A 85 -37.06 7.75 35.18
CA ALA A 85 -36.35 8.95 34.75
C ALA A 85 -36.00 9.81 35.97
N GLU A 86 -35.29 9.23 36.94
CA GLU A 86 -34.61 9.96 38.01
C GLU A 86 -33.58 9.01 38.63
N GLU A 87 -32.42 9.54 39.03
CA GLU A 87 -31.29 8.84 39.68
C GLU A 87 -30.21 8.23 38.77
N THR A 88 -29.39 9.08 38.17
CA THR A 88 -27.91 8.86 38.12
C THR A 88 -27.19 10.14 37.72
N ARG A 89 -26.97 11.03 38.69
CA ARG A 89 -25.88 12.03 38.73
C ARG A 89 -25.94 12.73 40.06
N ASN A 90 -25.02 12.43 40.98
CA ASN A 90 -24.56 13.37 42.02
C ASN A 90 -23.38 12.78 42.81
N GLU A 91 -22.16 13.07 42.35
CA GLU A 91 -21.10 13.43 43.30
C GLU A 91 -21.38 14.87 43.76
N GLY A 92 -22.27 15.02 44.75
CA GLY A 92 -22.65 16.33 45.28
C GLY A 92 -21.57 16.92 46.17
N VAL A 93 -21.35 18.24 46.09
CA VAL A 93 -20.46 18.99 47.00
C VAL A 93 -20.90 18.75 48.46
N LEU A 94 -19.95 18.45 49.35
CA LEU A 94 -20.21 18.09 50.74
C LEU A 94 -20.14 19.30 51.69
N CYS A 95 -20.84 19.21 52.81
CA CYS A 95 -20.84 20.25 53.84
C CYS A 95 -19.50 20.26 54.60
N SER A 96 -18.92 21.45 54.73
CA SER A 96 -17.60 21.61 55.34
C SER A 96 -17.61 21.79 56.86
N MET A 97 -18.77 22.00 57.47
CA MET A 97 -18.91 22.29 58.91
C MET A 97 -19.33 21.09 59.77
N CYS A 98 -19.58 19.91 59.16
CA CYS A 98 -20.01 18.72 59.91
C CYS A 98 -18.83 18.09 60.66
N PRO A 99 -18.93 17.84 61.98
CA PRO A 99 -17.84 17.27 62.78
C PRO A 99 -17.65 15.75 62.58
N GLY A 100 -18.38 15.12 61.63
CA GLY A 100 -18.35 13.68 61.33
C GLY A 100 -18.59 13.41 59.84
N SER A 101 -19.29 12.32 59.48
CA SER A 101 -19.62 11.99 58.08
C SER A 101 -20.23 13.20 57.35
N LYS A 102 -19.51 13.74 56.38
CA LYS A 102 -19.91 14.97 55.69
C LYS A 102 -21.14 14.71 54.84
N VAL A 103 -22.24 15.35 55.17
CA VAL A 103 -23.50 15.29 54.40
C VAL A 103 -23.44 16.25 53.22
N ARG A 104 -24.19 15.96 52.15
CA ARG A 104 -24.29 16.81 50.96
C ARG A 104 -24.69 18.24 51.33
N ALA A 105 -23.97 19.22 50.77
CA ALA A 105 -24.31 20.62 50.90
C ALA A 105 -25.52 20.97 50.01
N LEU A 106 -26.37 21.87 50.51
CA LEU A 106 -27.54 22.37 49.79
C LEU A 106 -27.29 23.76 49.20
N LYS A 107 -26.47 24.58 49.86
CA LYS A 107 -26.06 25.90 49.36
C LYS A 107 -24.62 26.18 49.77
N SER A 108 -23.95 27.00 48.96
CA SER A 108 -22.67 27.60 49.32
C SER A 108 -22.81 29.09 49.48
N CYS A 109 -22.09 29.65 50.45
CA CYS A 109 -22.10 31.08 50.69
C CYS A 109 -20.87 31.73 50.05
N LEU A 110 -21.08 32.72 49.19
CA LEU A 110 -19.99 33.46 48.53
C LEU A 110 -19.27 34.44 49.47
N ILE A 111 -19.83 34.71 50.65
CA ILE A 111 -19.20 35.58 51.66
C ILE A 111 -18.42 34.75 52.68
N CYS A 112 -18.98 33.64 53.15
CA CYS A 112 -18.28 32.74 54.07
C CYS A 112 -17.32 31.78 53.37
N LEU A 113 -17.42 31.63 52.04
CA LEU A 113 -16.67 30.65 51.24
C LEU A 113 -16.80 29.21 51.73
N VAL A 114 -18.00 28.87 52.25
CA VAL A 114 -18.29 27.57 52.84
C VAL A 114 -19.59 27.00 52.28
N SER A 115 -19.59 25.69 52.01
CA SER A 115 -20.76 24.90 51.63
C SER A 115 -21.45 24.28 52.85
N TYR A 116 -22.77 24.46 52.95
CA TYR A 116 -23.58 24.10 54.11
C TYR A 116 -24.65 23.05 53.77
N CYS A 117 -24.79 22.04 54.63
CA CYS A 117 -26.01 21.22 54.68
C CYS A 117 -27.13 21.99 55.37
N GLN A 118 -28.36 21.47 55.35
CA GLN A 118 -29.54 22.16 55.89
C GLN A 118 -29.35 22.66 57.32
N THR A 119 -28.76 21.85 58.20
CA THR A 119 -28.54 22.20 59.61
C THR A 119 -27.56 23.36 59.79
N HIS A 120 -26.49 23.40 59.01
CA HIS A 120 -25.50 24.49 59.06
C HIS A 120 -25.89 25.70 58.21
N LEU A 121 -26.88 25.56 57.33
CA LEU A 121 -27.47 26.66 56.55
C LEU A 121 -28.50 27.45 57.37
N GLU A 122 -29.16 26.82 58.34
CA GLU A 122 -30.19 27.43 59.21
C GLU A 122 -29.77 28.80 59.80
N PRO A 123 -28.55 29.00 60.32
CA PRO A 123 -28.13 30.29 60.85
C PRO A 123 -28.10 31.40 59.78
N HIS A 124 -27.74 31.06 58.52
CA HIS A 124 -27.78 32.01 57.40
C HIS A 124 -29.21 32.39 57.01
N GLN A 125 -30.20 31.57 57.36
CA GLN A 125 -31.61 31.80 57.07
C GLN A 125 -32.37 32.41 58.25
N ARG A 126 -31.88 32.31 59.50
CA ARG A 126 -32.54 32.86 60.69
C ARG A 126 -31.92 34.16 61.18
N ILE A 127 -30.59 34.25 61.25
CA ILE A 127 -29.89 35.38 61.87
C ILE A 127 -29.88 36.60 60.92
N PRO A 128 -30.41 37.77 61.33
CA PRO A 128 -30.54 38.95 60.45
C PRO A 128 -29.22 39.42 59.81
N ALA A 129 -28.10 39.28 60.52
CA ALA A 129 -26.77 39.63 59.99
C ALA A 129 -26.33 38.69 58.86
N LEU A 130 -26.60 37.38 58.96
CA LEU A 130 -26.17 36.37 57.99
C LEU A 130 -27.14 36.20 56.81
N LYS A 131 -28.41 36.62 56.96
CA LYS A 131 -29.40 36.69 55.85
C LYS A 131 -28.95 37.55 54.67
N LYS A 132 -28.02 38.48 54.89
CA LYS A 132 -27.45 39.34 53.85
C LYS A 132 -26.41 38.63 52.98
N HIS A 133 -25.98 37.43 53.37
CA HIS A 133 -24.99 36.68 52.62
C HIS A 133 -25.58 36.05 51.35
N LYS A 134 -24.89 36.18 50.21
CA LYS A 134 -25.33 35.58 48.94
C LYS A 134 -25.08 34.07 48.94
N LEU A 135 -26.16 33.30 48.83
CA LEU A 135 -26.15 31.83 48.78
C LEU A 135 -26.38 31.37 47.34
N ILE A 136 -25.53 30.48 46.84
CA ILE A 136 -25.61 29.87 45.52
C ILE A 136 -25.73 28.34 45.63
N ASP A 137 -26.00 27.69 44.51
CA ASP A 137 -25.94 26.23 44.46
C ASP A 137 -24.53 25.72 44.79
N PRO A 138 -24.39 24.51 45.36
CA PRO A 138 -23.10 24.01 45.80
C PRO A 138 -22.11 23.90 44.65
N VAL A 139 -20.97 24.57 44.76
CA VAL A 139 -19.85 24.52 43.80
C VAL A 139 -18.59 24.07 44.54
N GLN A 140 -17.74 23.27 43.87
CA GLN A 140 -16.53 22.72 44.50
C GLN A 140 -15.49 23.79 44.80
N ASP A 141 -15.38 24.79 43.93
CA ASP A 141 -14.41 25.89 44.06
C ASP A 141 -15.16 27.23 44.21
N LEU A 142 -15.18 27.73 45.44
CA LEU A 142 -15.78 29.01 45.78
C LEU A 142 -14.79 30.17 45.63
N GLU A 143 -13.48 29.90 45.67
CA GLU A 143 -12.43 30.92 45.58
C GLU A 143 -12.34 31.51 44.18
N SER A 144 -12.62 30.72 43.13
CA SER A 144 -12.73 31.24 41.75
C SER A 144 -13.99 32.07 41.47
N ARG A 145 -14.90 32.22 42.44
CA ARG A 145 -16.13 33.03 42.32
C ARG A 145 -16.05 34.41 42.99
N VAL A 146 -14.91 34.73 43.61
CA VAL A 146 -14.65 36.01 44.25
C VAL A 146 -13.44 36.71 43.61
N CYS A 147 -13.49 38.03 43.55
CA CYS A 147 -12.41 38.84 43.03
C CYS A 147 -11.20 38.77 43.97
N GLN A 148 -10.06 38.33 43.46
CA GLN A 148 -8.82 38.19 44.24
C GLN A 148 -8.27 39.52 44.77
N HIS A 149 -8.62 40.65 44.12
CA HIS A 149 -8.17 41.98 44.54
C HIS A 149 -9.09 42.65 45.57
N HIS A 150 -10.41 42.46 45.45
CA HIS A 150 -11.39 43.18 46.27
C HIS A 150 -12.13 42.27 47.27
N GLY A 151 -12.00 40.94 47.16
CA GLY A 151 -12.71 39.98 48.02
C GLY A 151 -14.23 39.93 47.80
N GLU A 152 -14.72 40.58 46.74
CA GLU A 152 -16.16 40.68 46.43
C GLU A 152 -16.58 39.64 45.38
N PRO A 153 -17.84 39.16 45.38
CA PRO A 153 -18.35 38.25 44.36
C PRO A 153 -18.23 38.81 42.95
N LEU A 154 -17.84 37.95 42.00
CA LEU A 154 -17.84 38.27 40.58
C LEU A 154 -19.27 38.17 40.04
N GLU A 155 -19.86 39.29 39.65
CA GLU A 155 -21.27 39.39 39.21
C GLU A 155 -21.43 39.96 37.79
N LEU A 156 -20.33 40.44 37.20
CA LEU A 156 -20.33 41.15 35.91
C LEU A 156 -19.28 40.55 34.99
N ILE A 157 -19.44 40.73 33.67
CA ILE A 157 -18.42 40.45 32.67
C ILE A 157 -18.17 41.69 31.83
N CYS A 158 -16.89 41.98 31.59
CA CYS A 158 -16.49 42.95 30.58
C CYS A 158 -16.50 42.29 29.21
N ARG A 159 -17.27 42.82 28.26
CA ARG A 159 -17.30 42.29 26.88
C ARG A 159 -16.03 42.62 26.11
N LEU A 160 -15.37 43.72 26.45
CA LEU A 160 -14.12 44.13 25.80
C LEU A 160 -12.97 43.22 26.22
N ASP A 161 -12.77 43.05 27.54
CA ASP A 161 -11.62 42.30 28.09
C ASP A 161 -11.90 40.80 28.27
N GLN A 162 -13.17 40.37 28.11
CA GLN A 162 -13.64 38.99 28.37
C GLN A 162 -13.29 38.49 29.79
N MET A 163 -13.36 39.38 30.79
CA MET A 163 -13.03 39.09 32.19
C MET A 163 -14.23 39.24 33.13
N PHE A 164 -14.30 38.38 34.15
CA PHE A 164 -15.28 38.45 35.23
C PHE A 164 -14.91 39.54 36.24
N LEU A 165 -15.87 40.37 36.64
CA LEU A 165 -15.65 41.55 37.47
C LEU A 165 -16.56 41.55 38.71
N CYS A 166 -16.04 42.08 39.82
CA CYS A 166 -16.86 42.53 40.95
C CYS A 166 -17.31 43.99 40.76
N ARG A 167 -18.19 44.49 41.64
CA ARG A 167 -18.70 45.86 41.55
C ARG A 167 -17.59 46.91 41.70
N SER A 168 -16.61 46.65 42.56
CA SER A 168 -15.46 47.55 42.73
C SER A 168 -14.57 47.63 41.49
N CYS A 169 -14.32 46.50 40.79
CA CYS A 169 -13.59 46.49 39.51
C CYS A 169 -14.31 47.30 38.42
N LYS A 170 -15.66 47.25 38.36
CA LYS A 170 -16.45 48.06 37.44
C LYS A 170 -16.29 49.56 37.69
N CYS A 171 -16.22 49.98 38.95
CA CYS A 171 -16.11 51.39 39.30
C CYS A 171 -14.67 51.95 39.21
N GLY A 172 -13.67 51.07 39.17
CA GLY A 172 -12.25 51.39 39.01
C GLY A 172 -11.74 51.15 37.59
N ASP A 173 -10.95 50.08 37.42
CA ASP A 173 -10.18 49.80 36.20
C ASP A 173 -11.02 49.60 34.93
N HIS A 174 -12.29 49.21 35.07
CA HIS A 174 -13.20 48.96 33.94
C HIS A 174 -14.32 50.01 33.81
N LYS A 175 -14.15 51.21 34.38
CA LYS A 175 -15.18 52.26 34.43
C LYS A 175 -15.71 52.70 33.06
N THR A 176 -14.87 52.62 32.03
CA THR A 176 -15.21 53.02 30.66
C THR A 176 -15.56 51.84 29.74
N HIS A 177 -15.48 50.60 30.22
CA HIS A 177 -15.74 49.42 29.40
C HIS A 177 -17.21 48.99 29.48
N GLU A 178 -17.71 48.36 28.42
CA GLU A 178 -19.06 47.78 28.42
C GLU A 178 -19.08 46.54 29.32
N THR A 179 -19.76 46.68 30.46
CA THR A 179 -19.97 45.60 31.43
C THR A 179 -21.43 45.19 31.46
N VAL A 180 -21.69 43.89 31.38
CA VAL A 180 -23.03 43.30 31.52
C VAL A 180 -23.05 42.30 32.68
N SER A 181 -24.23 41.93 33.17
CA SER A 181 -24.33 40.90 34.21
C SER A 181 -23.97 39.52 33.65
N LEU A 182 -23.47 38.64 34.51
CA LEU A 182 -23.16 37.27 34.10
C LEU A 182 -24.40 36.48 33.70
N GLU A 183 -25.51 36.74 34.37
CA GLU A 183 -26.80 36.14 34.08
C GLU A 183 -27.29 36.51 32.67
N ASP A 184 -27.28 37.80 32.32
CA ASP A 184 -27.76 38.29 31.01
C ASP A 184 -26.86 37.81 29.86
N GLU A 185 -25.53 37.85 30.03
CA GLU A 185 -24.59 37.38 29.01
C GLU A 185 -24.69 35.86 28.82
N ALA A 186 -24.87 35.10 29.90
CA ALA A 186 -25.04 33.66 29.82
C ALA A 186 -26.37 33.28 29.14
N GLU A 187 -27.46 34.00 29.42
CA GLU A 187 -28.76 33.77 28.78
C GLU A 187 -28.73 34.10 27.29
N MET A 188 -28.07 35.20 26.92
CA MET A 188 -27.84 35.57 25.51
C MET A 188 -27.03 34.50 24.78
N ARG A 189 -25.86 34.10 25.30
CA ARG A 189 -25.02 33.07 24.66
C ARG A 189 -25.69 31.71 24.61
N LYS A 190 -26.44 31.31 25.64
CA LYS A 190 -27.26 30.07 25.62
C LYS A 190 -28.33 30.13 24.54
N SER A 191 -28.97 31.29 24.36
CA SER A 191 -30.00 31.47 23.33
C SER A 191 -29.41 31.41 21.92
N GLN A 192 -28.24 32.02 21.71
CA GLN A 192 -27.51 31.93 20.43
C GLN A 192 -27.10 30.48 20.12
N LEU A 193 -26.51 29.78 21.09
CA LEU A 193 -26.15 28.37 20.93
C LEU A 193 -27.36 27.48 20.62
N ARG A 194 -28.53 27.76 21.21
CA ARG A 194 -29.77 27.03 20.88
C ARG A 194 -30.21 27.24 19.43
N LEU A 195 -30.12 28.47 18.93
CA LEU A 195 -30.49 28.78 17.55
C LEU A 195 -29.54 28.12 16.55
N GLU A 196 -28.23 28.20 16.80
CA GLU A 196 -27.22 27.54 15.97
C GLU A 196 -27.35 26.01 16.02
N ASN A 197 -27.58 25.43 17.20
CA ASN A 197 -27.81 23.99 17.34
C ASN A 197 -29.05 23.52 16.58
N ASN A 198 -30.18 24.24 16.70
CA ASN A 198 -31.40 23.92 15.95
C ASN A 198 -31.17 24.03 14.43
N SER A 199 -30.39 25.01 13.97
CA SER A 199 -30.04 25.14 12.55
C SER A 199 -29.16 23.98 12.07
N MET A 200 -28.22 23.51 12.89
CA MET A 200 -27.40 22.34 12.56
C MET A 200 -28.23 21.06 12.53
N ASP A 201 -29.12 20.85 13.51
CA ASP A 201 -30.01 19.68 13.56
C ASP A 201 -30.89 19.60 12.30
N GLN A 202 -31.39 20.74 11.82
CA GLN A 202 -32.16 20.81 10.59
C GLN A 202 -31.33 20.42 9.35
N MET A 203 -30.08 20.93 9.24
CA MET A 203 -29.17 20.57 8.15
C MET A 203 -28.77 19.09 8.18
N ILE A 204 -28.53 18.53 9.37
CA ILE A 204 -28.25 17.11 9.57
C ILE A 204 -29.45 16.29 9.08
N GLN A 205 -30.66 16.62 9.49
CA GLN A 205 -31.87 15.91 9.10
C GLN A 205 -32.09 15.95 7.57
N GLU A 206 -31.83 17.09 6.92
CA GLU A 206 -31.91 17.20 5.46
C GLU A 206 -30.86 16.35 4.75
N HIS A 207 -29.62 16.33 5.26
CA HIS A 207 -28.55 15.51 4.70
C HIS A 207 -28.82 14.01 4.87
N GLU A 208 -29.30 13.60 6.04
CA GLU A 208 -29.71 12.21 6.30
C GLU A 208 -30.83 11.76 5.35
N GLN A 209 -31.84 12.61 5.12
CA GLN A 209 -32.90 12.32 4.16
C GLN A 209 -32.38 12.19 2.71
N LYS A 210 -31.42 13.03 2.30
CA LYS A 210 -30.78 12.93 0.98
C LYS A 210 -29.96 11.65 0.85
N ILE A 211 -29.22 11.25 1.89
CA ILE A 211 -28.47 9.99 1.93
C ILE A 211 -29.41 8.80 1.80
N GLN A 212 -30.51 8.77 2.56
CA GLN A 212 -31.51 7.69 2.47
C GLN A 212 -32.11 7.58 1.06
N LYS A 213 -32.44 8.71 0.41
CA LYS A 213 -32.94 8.73 -0.97
C LYS A 213 -31.89 8.21 -1.97
N ALA A 214 -30.64 8.63 -1.85
CA ALA A 214 -29.55 8.16 -2.71
C ALA A 214 -29.29 6.66 -2.55
N GLN A 215 -29.27 6.16 -1.31
CA GLN A 215 -29.13 4.73 -1.03
C GLN A 215 -30.29 3.91 -1.62
N GLN A 216 -31.53 4.42 -1.55
CA GLN A 216 -32.69 3.77 -2.16
C GLN A 216 -32.59 3.71 -3.69
N LEU A 217 -32.11 4.78 -4.34
CA LEU A 217 -31.88 4.83 -5.79
C LEU A 217 -30.81 3.82 -6.22
N VAL A 218 -29.69 3.76 -5.51
CA VAL A 218 -28.61 2.79 -5.78
C VAL A 218 -29.09 1.35 -5.59
N LYS A 219 -29.83 1.05 -4.52
CA LYS A 219 -30.44 -0.28 -4.31
C LYS A 219 -31.37 -0.68 -5.45
N THR A 220 -32.19 0.26 -5.92
CA THR A 220 -33.14 0.01 -7.02
C THR A 220 -32.40 -0.19 -8.34
N SER A 221 -31.37 0.60 -8.62
CA SER A 221 -30.49 0.44 -9.80
C SER A 221 -29.79 -0.92 -9.79
N ARG A 222 -29.25 -1.34 -8.64
CA ARG A 222 -28.61 -2.65 -8.48
C ARG A 222 -29.58 -3.79 -8.75
N ARG A 223 -30.79 -3.73 -8.19
CA ARG A 223 -31.83 -4.75 -8.45
C ARG A 223 -32.18 -4.85 -9.94
N LYS A 224 -32.33 -3.71 -10.63
CA LYS A 224 -32.60 -3.68 -12.07
C LYS A 224 -31.45 -4.27 -12.89
N ALA A 225 -30.21 -3.98 -12.52
CA ALA A 225 -29.03 -4.55 -13.18
C ALA A 225 -28.93 -6.08 -12.96
N GLU A 226 -29.20 -6.55 -11.74
CA GLU A 226 -29.23 -7.99 -11.41
C GLU A 226 -30.34 -8.72 -12.19
N GLU A 227 -31.53 -8.12 -12.32
CA GLU A 227 -32.64 -8.66 -13.12
C GLU A 227 -32.29 -8.74 -14.60
N ALA A 228 -31.68 -7.69 -15.16
CA ALA A 228 -31.21 -7.67 -16.55
C ALA A 228 -30.13 -8.73 -16.81
N LEU A 229 -29.15 -8.85 -15.91
CA LEU A 229 -28.09 -9.87 -15.98
C LEU A 229 -28.65 -11.29 -15.83
N SER A 230 -29.64 -11.50 -14.94
CA SER A 230 -30.30 -12.79 -14.78
C SER A 230 -31.11 -13.18 -16.02
N CYS A 231 -31.79 -12.22 -16.65
CA CYS A 231 -32.51 -12.46 -17.90
C CYS A 231 -31.54 -12.82 -19.03
N SER A 232 -30.48 -12.02 -19.20
CA SER A 232 -29.41 -12.28 -20.17
C SER A 232 -28.77 -13.65 -19.96
N ARG A 233 -28.48 -14.05 -18.70
CA ARG A 233 -27.90 -15.36 -18.39
C ARG A 233 -28.81 -16.52 -18.77
N LYS A 234 -30.13 -16.41 -18.53
CA LYS A 234 -31.10 -17.45 -18.91
C LYS A 234 -31.12 -17.65 -20.43
N VAL A 235 -31.12 -16.55 -21.19
CA VAL A 235 -31.11 -16.60 -22.66
C VAL A 235 -29.79 -17.17 -23.18
N MET A 236 -28.65 -16.71 -22.67
CA MET A 236 -27.33 -17.25 -23.05
C MET A 236 -27.22 -18.75 -22.75
N THR A 237 -27.80 -19.21 -21.63
CA THR A 237 -27.81 -20.63 -21.28
C THR A 237 -28.68 -21.43 -22.24
N ALA A 238 -29.87 -20.93 -22.60
CA ALA A 238 -30.75 -21.56 -23.58
C ALA A 238 -30.11 -21.64 -24.97
N LEU A 239 -29.47 -20.55 -25.42
CA LEU A 239 -28.74 -20.50 -26.70
C LEU A 239 -27.61 -21.53 -26.74
N VAL A 240 -26.78 -21.60 -25.70
CA VAL A 240 -25.69 -22.58 -25.60
C VAL A 240 -26.23 -24.01 -25.60
N GLN A 241 -27.33 -24.27 -24.89
CA GLN A 241 -27.95 -25.59 -24.86
C GLN A 241 -28.53 -25.99 -26.22
N HIS A 242 -29.13 -25.04 -26.93
CA HIS A 242 -29.69 -25.28 -28.27
C HIS A 242 -28.59 -25.55 -29.30
N ILE A 243 -27.53 -24.73 -29.32
CA ILE A 243 -26.35 -24.95 -30.17
C ILE A 243 -25.73 -26.33 -29.90
N LYS A 244 -25.60 -26.74 -28.64
CA LYS A 244 -25.11 -28.07 -28.27
C LYS A 244 -26.02 -29.19 -28.79
N THR A 245 -27.33 -29.00 -28.72
CA THR A 245 -28.31 -29.99 -29.17
C THR A 245 -28.26 -30.18 -30.69
N GLU A 246 -28.25 -29.07 -31.44
CA GLU A 246 -28.15 -29.12 -32.91
C GLU A 246 -26.80 -29.66 -33.38
N PHE A 247 -25.71 -29.32 -32.69
CA PHE A 247 -24.39 -29.89 -32.96
C PHE A 247 -24.35 -31.41 -32.72
N THR A 248 -25.05 -31.90 -31.70
CA THR A 248 -25.15 -33.34 -31.41
C THR A 248 -25.92 -34.06 -32.52
N ARG A 249 -27.06 -33.51 -32.96
CA ARG A 249 -27.86 -34.06 -34.07
C ARG A 249 -27.07 -34.10 -35.38
N LEU A 250 -26.27 -33.06 -35.65
CA LEU A 250 -25.39 -33.02 -36.80
C LEU A 250 -24.34 -34.14 -36.75
N SER A 251 -23.71 -34.33 -35.59
CA SER A 251 -22.70 -35.37 -35.39
C SER A 251 -23.30 -36.77 -35.61
N GLU A 252 -24.47 -37.05 -35.04
CA GLU A 252 -25.19 -38.32 -35.22
C GLU A 252 -25.59 -38.56 -36.68
N ALA A 253 -26.03 -37.53 -37.41
CA ALA A 253 -26.40 -37.64 -38.82
C ALA A 253 -25.19 -37.95 -39.72
N ILE A 254 -24.04 -37.32 -39.44
CA ILE A 254 -22.77 -37.57 -40.15
C ILE A 254 -22.31 -39.01 -39.88
N GLU A 255 -22.28 -39.43 -38.62
CA GLU A 255 -21.87 -40.78 -38.23
C GLU A 255 -22.78 -41.85 -38.86
N THR A 256 -24.10 -41.63 -38.86
CA THR A 256 -25.06 -42.57 -39.45
C THR A 256 -24.85 -42.69 -40.96
N LYS A 257 -24.65 -41.56 -41.65
CA LYS A 257 -24.44 -41.56 -43.11
C LYS A 257 -23.09 -42.16 -43.50
N GLN A 258 -22.05 -41.89 -42.71
CA GLN A 258 -20.76 -42.56 -42.86
C GLN A 258 -20.93 -44.08 -42.71
N LYS A 259 -21.65 -44.54 -41.70
CA LYS A 259 -21.87 -45.97 -41.45
C LYS A 259 -22.65 -46.65 -42.57
N ILE A 260 -23.66 -45.99 -43.14
CA ILE A 260 -24.40 -46.50 -44.30
C ILE A 260 -23.46 -46.67 -45.49
N ASN A 261 -22.67 -45.63 -45.82
CA ASN A 261 -21.71 -45.67 -46.92
C ASN A 261 -20.66 -46.78 -46.72
N GLU A 262 -20.17 -46.96 -45.48
CA GLU A 262 -19.23 -48.03 -45.13
C GLU A 262 -19.87 -49.41 -45.34
N THR A 263 -21.10 -49.64 -44.87
CA THR A 263 -21.79 -50.93 -45.08
C THR A 263 -22.11 -51.23 -46.55
N GLU A 264 -22.45 -50.23 -47.35
CA GLU A 264 -22.65 -50.39 -48.79
C GLU A 264 -21.33 -50.73 -49.50
N ALA A 265 -20.24 -50.06 -49.14
CA ALA A 265 -18.91 -50.36 -49.66
C ALA A 265 -18.44 -51.76 -49.26
N GLU A 266 -18.66 -52.19 -48.02
CA GLU A 266 -18.33 -53.55 -47.55
C GLU A 266 -19.14 -54.63 -48.26
N SER A 267 -20.45 -54.42 -48.44
CA SER A 267 -21.32 -55.33 -49.20
C SER A 267 -20.82 -55.49 -50.64
N PHE A 268 -20.45 -54.39 -51.29
CA PHE A 268 -19.88 -54.39 -52.63
C PHE A 268 -18.53 -55.12 -52.70
N ILE A 269 -17.63 -54.89 -51.73
CA ILE A 269 -16.36 -55.61 -51.62
C ILE A 269 -16.59 -57.11 -51.48
N ASN A 270 -17.55 -57.53 -50.66
CA ASN A 270 -17.87 -58.94 -50.44
C ASN A 270 -18.41 -59.62 -51.71
N GLU A 271 -19.28 -58.95 -52.49
CA GLU A 271 -19.79 -59.46 -53.78
C GLU A 271 -18.63 -59.67 -54.77
N LEU A 272 -17.73 -58.68 -54.91
CA LEU A 272 -16.54 -58.78 -55.77
C LEU A 272 -15.58 -59.89 -55.33
N GLN A 273 -15.34 -60.05 -54.03
CA GLN A 273 -14.51 -61.13 -53.50
C GLN A 273 -15.12 -62.52 -53.76
N GLY A 274 -16.44 -62.64 -53.70
CA GLY A 274 -17.18 -63.84 -54.08
C GLY A 274 -16.97 -64.21 -55.55
N ASP A 275 -17.14 -63.24 -56.45
CA ASP A 275 -16.91 -63.40 -57.89
C ASP A 275 -15.48 -63.82 -58.20
N ILE A 276 -14.48 -63.17 -57.57
CA ILE A 276 -13.06 -63.53 -57.71
C ILE A 276 -12.81 -64.97 -57.27
N THR A 277 -13.40 -65.40 -56.16
CA THR A 277 -13.21 -66.75 -55.61
C THR A 277 -13.81 -67.81 -56.54
N HIS A 278 -15.01 -67.55 -57.08
CA HIS A 278 -15.64 -68.42 -58.08
C HIS A 278 -14.81 -68.50 -59.37
N MET A 279 -14.31 -67.36 -59.88
CA MET A 279 -13.44 -67.33 -61.06
C MET A 279 -12.12 -68.08 -60.84
N LYS A 280 -11.48 -67.93 -59.66
CA LYS A 280 -10.27 -68.68 -59.31
C LYS A 280 -10.52 -70.19 -59.27
N LYS A 281 -11.62 -70.64 -58.67
CA LYS A 281 -11.99 -72.07 -58.61
C LYS A 281 -12.22 -72.64 -60.01
N LYS A 282 -12.95 -71.93 -60.87
CA LYS A 282 -13.19 -72.36 -62.25
C LYS A 282 -11.92 -72.38 -63.10
N LYS A 283 -11.04 -71.39 -62.93
CA LYS A 283 -9.71 -71.36 -63.57
C LYS A 283 -8.87 -72.58 -63.17
N LEU A 284 -8.92 -72.97 -61.89
CA LEU A 284 -8.22 -74.17 -61.40
C LEU A 284 -8.78 -75.44 -62.05
N GLN A 285 -10.10 -75.60 -62.09
CA GLN A 285 -10.76 -76.75 -62.75
C GLN A 285 -10.42 -76.84 -64.25
N LEU A 286 -10.37 -75.70 -64.95
CA LEU A 286 -9.96 -75.64 -66.35
C LEU A 286 -8.48 -76.02 -66.54
N HIS A 287 -7.61 -75.58 -65.62
CA HIS A 287 -6.19 -75.95 -65.64
C HIS A 287 -6.01 -77.45 -65.36
N GLU A 288 -6.67 -78.01 -64.37
CA GLU A 288 -6.64 -79.45 -64.06
C GLU A 288 -7.14 -80.30 -65.22
N ALA A 289 -8.25 -79.91 -65.85
CA ALA A 289 -8.77 -80.59 -67.03
C ALA A 289 -7.80 -80.51 -68.23
N SER A 290 -7.03 -79.42 -68.38
CA SER A 290 -6.03 -79.27 -69.45
C SER A 290 -4.81 -80.18 -69.31
N LEU A 291 -4.58 -80.73 -68.12
CA LEU A 291 -3.46 -81.65 -67.84
C LEU A 291 -3.80 -83.11 -68.14
N ILE A 292 -5.07 -83.42 -68.46
CA ILE A 292 -5.54 -84.76 -68.81
C ILE A 292 -5.11 -85.09 -70.24
N THR A 293 -4.32 -86.16 -70.41
CA THR A 293 -3.73 -86.57 -71.69
C THR A 293 -4.59 -87.56 -72.48
N ASP A 294 -5.48 -88.31 -71.81
CA ASP A 294 -6.40 -89.23 -72.46
C ASP A 294 -7.58 -88.48 -73.12
N PRO A 295 -7.81 -88.61 -74.43
CA PRO A 295 -8.84 -87.83 -75.14
C PRO A 295 -10.27 -88.06 -74.66
N PHE A 296 -10.61 -89.28 -74.21
CA PHE A 296 -11.95 -89.59 -73.69
C PHE A 296 -12.17 -88.93 -72.33
N SER A 297 -11.23 -89.13 -71.39
CA SER A 297 -11.25 -88.53 -70.06
C SER A 297 -11.17 -87.00 -70.10
N PHE A 298 -10.41 -86.44 -71.06
CA PHE A 298 -10.36 -85.01 -71.30
C PHE A 298 -11.75 -84.47 -71.69
N LEU A 299 -12.40 -85.08 -72.68
CA LEU A 299 -13.73 -84.64 -73.13
C LEU A 299 -14.79 -84.85 -72.04
N GLU A 300 -14.76 -85.94 -71.29
CA GLU A 300 -15.68 -86.21 -70.17
C GLU A 300 -15.58 -85.14 -69.07
N ASN A 301 -14.37 -84.64 -68.77
CA ASN A 301 -14.15 -83.61 -67.75
C ASN A 301 -14.34 -82.18 -68.29
N VAL A 302 -14.14 -81.94 -69.59
CA VAL A 302 -14.26 -80.61 -70.21
C VAL A 302 -15.68 -80.28 -70.65
N LEU A 303 -16.45 -81.25 -71.16
CA LEU A 303 -17.82 -81.05 -71.65
C LEU A 303 -18.75 -80.34 -70.63
N PRO A 304 -18.74 -80.70 -69.32
CA PRO A 304 -19.52 -79.99 -68.30
C PRO A 304 -19.02 -78.57 -68.00
N LEU A 305 -17.72 -78.29 -68.21
CA LEU A 305 -17.08 -77.00 -67.92
C LEU A 305 -17.32 -75.95 -69.03
N THR A 306 -17.43 -76.40 -70.29
CA THR A 306 -17.60 -75.54 -71.47
C THR A 306 -19.00 -75.00 -71.69
N TYR A 307 -20.04 -75.67 -71.17
CA TYR A 307 -21.43 -75.26 -71.42
C TYR A 307 -21.90 -74.09 -70.52
N ASN A 308 -21.21 -73.84 -69.41
CA ASN A 308 -21.54 -72.77 -68.48
C ASN A 308 -20.54 -71.62 -68.61
N LYS A 309 -20.72 -70.69 -69.55
CA LYS A 309 -19.95 -69.43 -69.53
C LYS A 309 -20.30 -68.70 -68.21
N PRO A 310 -19.34 -68.28 -67.37
CA PRO A 310 -19.69 -67.56 -66.15
C PRO A 310 -20.38 -66.26 -66.56
N GLN A 311 -21.62 -66.06 -66.10
CA GLN A 311 -22.27 -64.75 -66.19
C GLN A 311 -21.61 -63.85 -65.15
N VAL A 312 -20.47 -63.28 -65.49
CA VAL A 312 -19.83 -62.26 -64.67
C VAL A 312 -20.54 -60.94 -64.98
N LYS A 313 -21.06 -60.30 -63.93
CA LYS A 313 -21.68 -58.98 -64.00
C LYS A 313 -20.65 -57.98 -64.54
N ASP A 314 -21.03 -57.11 -65.48
CA ASP A 314 -20.12 -56.10 -66.02
C ASP A 314 -19.97 -54.96 -65.01
N TRP A 315 -18.83 -54.91 -64.34
CA TRP A 315 -18.53 -53.94 -63.28
C TRP A 315 -17.92 -52.63 -63.81
N SER A 316 -17.73 -52.47 -65.13
CA SER A 316 -17.05 -51.31 -65.73
C SER A 316 -17.78 -49.97 -65.57
N ALA A 317 -19.07 -49.99 -65.19
CA ALA A 317 -19.90 -48.81 -64.99
C ALA A 317 -20.09 -48.40 -63.50
N VAL A 318 -19.49 -49.12 -62.55
CA VAL A 318 -19.70 -48.87 -61.11
C VAL A 318 -18.61 -47.96 -60.54
N THR A 319 -18.97 -46.71 -60.24
CA THR A 319 -18.13 -45.75 -59.51
C THR A 319 -18.65 -45.60 -58.09
N VAL A 320 -17.81 -45.83 -57.08
CA VAL A 320 -18.10 -45.45 -55.69
C VAL A 320 -17.99 -43.94 -55.60
N THR A 321 -19.12 -43.24 -55.50
CA THR A 321 -19.16 -41.78 -55.38
C THR A 321 -18.75 -41.36 -53.99
N SER A 322 -17.70 -40.53 -53.90
CA SER A 322 -17.35 -39.79 -52.69
C SER A 322 -18.23 -38.54 -52.61
N ASP A 323 -19.47 -38.69 -52.17
CA ASP A 323 -20.36 -37.53 -52.00
C ASP A 323 -19.78 -36.56 -50.96
N GLN A 324 -19.56 -35.30 -51.37
CA GLN A 324 -19.19 -34.23 -50.46
C GLN A 324 -20.32 -33.99 -49.46
N PHE A 325 -20.00 -34.01 -48.16
CA PHE A 325 -20.92 -33.61 -47.10
C PHE A 325 -21.37 -32.15 -47.34
N MET A 326 -22.64 -31.93 -47.68
CA MET A 326 -23.20 -30.59 -47.94
C MET A 326 -23.37 -29.82 -46.62
N ILE A 327 -22.25 -29.26 -46.12
CA ILE A 327 -22.19 -28.46 -44.88
C ILE A 327 -22.98 -27.13 -45.02
N GLN A 328 -23.24 -26.66 -46.25
CA GLN A 328 -23.84 -25.35 -46.50
C GLN A 328 -25.33 -25.23 -46.13
N GLU A 329 -26.14 -26.27 -46.33
CA GLU A 329 -27.57 -26.24 -45.97
C GLU A 329 -27.77 -26.16 -44.46
N ILE A 330 -26.94 -26.87 -43.70
CA ILE A 330 -27.02 -26.95 -42.24
C ILE A 330 -26.53 -25.66 -41.58
N LEU A 331 -25.52 -25.01 -42.15
CA LEU A 331 -25.08 -23.67 -41.71
C LEU A 331 -26.19 -22.62 -41.91
N ALA A 332 -26.98 -22.73 -42.98
CA ALA A 332 -28.09 -21.81 -43.23
C ALA A 332 -29.27 -22.00 -42.26
N GLU A 333 -29.58 -23.25 -41.87
CA GLU A 333 -30.59 -23.54 -40.85
C GLU A 333 -30.18 -23.03 -39.47
N LEU A 334 -28.91 -23.25 -39.08
CA LEU A 334 -28.35 -22.73 -37.82
C LEU A 334 -28.36 -21.18 -37.80
N GLU A 335 -27.99 -20.54 -38.91
CA GLU A 335 -28.02 -19.08 -39.03
C GLU A 335 -29.44 -18.52 -38.87
N THR A 336 -30.44 -19.22 -39.43
CA THR A 336 -31.86 -18.81 -39.35
C THR A 336 -32.38 -18.95 -37.92
N ALA A 337 -32.10 -20.07 -37.24
CA ALA A 337 -32.52 -20.30 -35.86
C ALA A 337 -31.89 -19.31 -34.86
N VAL A 338 -30.59 -19.02 -35.01
CA VAL A 338 -29.90 -18.01 -34.18
C VAL A 338 -30.49 -16.62 -34.39
N ARG A 339 -30.87 -16.29 -35.63
CA ARG A 339 -31.49 -15.00 -35.98
C ARG A 339 -32.89 -14.83 -35.37
N GLU A 340 -33.66 -15.90 -35.28
CA GLU A 340 -35.00 -15.90 -34.66
C GLU A 340 -34.94 -15.70 -33.14
N GLU A 341 -34.06 -16.40 -32.42
CA GLU A 341 -33.86 -16.21 -30.97
C GLU A 341 -33.32 -14.80 -30.63
N VAL A 342 -32.43 -14.26 -31.46
CA VAL A 342 -31.95 -12.87 -31.34
C VAL A 342 -33.08 -11.85 -31.61
N SER A 343 -34.08 -12.21 -32.42
CA SER A 343 -35.25 -11.35 -32.66
C SER A 343 -36.19 -11.28 -31.45
N THR A 344 -36.35 -12.38 -30.71
CA THR A 344 -37.17 -12.46 -29.49
C THR A 344 -36.60 -11.55 -28.39
N LEU A 345 -35.27 -11.43 -28.32
CA LEU A 345 -34.57 -10.47 -27.47
C LEU A 345 -34.88 -9.00 -27.80
N ARG A 346 -35.05 -8.66 -29.09
CA ARG A 346 -35.44 -7.29 -29.49
C ARG A 346 -36.84 -6.94 -29.03
N GLU A 347 -37.78 -7.89 -29.03
CA GLU A 347 -39.16 -7.64 -28.59
C GLU A 347 -39.29 -7.42 -27.07
N ILE A 348 -38.44 -8.06 -26.27
CA ILE A 348 -38.39 -7.86 -24.81
C ILE A 348 -37.81 -6.47 -24.47
N ASN A 349 -36.77 -6.04 -25.19
CA ASN A 349 -36.15 -4.72 -24.98
C ASN A 349 -37.05 -3.56 -25.46
N PHE A 350 -37.89 -3.77 -26.48
CA PHE A 350 -38.78 -2.73 -27.04
C PHE A 350 -40.05 -2.46 -26.24
N ARG A 351 -40.53 -3.39 -25.39
CA ARG A 351 -41.72 -3.15 -24.54
C ARG A 351 -41.40 -2.25 -23.35
N ASP A 352 -40.20 -2.34 -22.77
CA ASP A 352 -39.78 -1.50 -21.65
C ASP A 352 -39.38 -0.07 -22.07
N GLU A 353 -38.74 0.10 -23.24
CA GLU A 353 -38.37 1.43 -23.74
C GLU A 353 -39.59 2.30 -24.08
N LYS A 354 -40.66 1.73 -24.64
CA LYS A 354 -41.88 2.47 -25.01
C LYS A 354 -42.68 2.96 -23.79
N GLN A 355 -42.61 2.22 -22.68
CA GLN A 355 -43.29 2.56 -21.43
C GLN A 355 -42.48 3.59 -20.63
N GLN A 356 -41.14 3.47 -20.65
CA GLN A 356 -40.24 4.40 -19.98
C GLN A 356 -40.16 5.76 -20.69
N HIS A 357 -40.15 5.80 -22.02
CA HIS A 357 -40.11 7.07 -22.76
C HIS A 357 -41.40 7.90 -22.62
N ARG A 358 -42.54 7.25 -22.35
CA ARG A 358 -43.84 7.89 -22.12
C ARG A 358 -43.92 8.51 -20.71
N LEU A 359 -43.37 7.83 -19.70
CA LEU A 359 -43.30 8.32 -18.31
C LEU A 359 -42.24 9.42 -18.14
N GLU A 360 -41.11 9.34 -18.85
CA GLU A 360 -40.05 10.37 -18.82
C GLU A 360 -40.47 11.67 -19.52
N LYS A 361 -41.27 11.61 -20.59
CA LYS A 361 -41.85 12.82 -21.21
C LYS A 361 -42.83 13.55 -20.30
N GLU A 362 -43.64 12.82 -19.52
CA GLU A 362 -44.56 13.43 -18.54
C GLU A 362 -43.87 13.91 -17.25
N ALA A 363 -42.66 13.41 -16.96
CA ALA A 363 -41.82 13.89 -15.86
C ALA A 363 -41.00 15.13 -16.27
N ALA A 364 -40.46 15.17 -17.50
CA ALA A 364 -39.66 16.29 -18.01
C ALA A 364 -40.46 17.60 -18.17
N VAL A 365 -41.73 17.52 -18.57
CA VAL A 365 -42.61 18.71 -18.68
C VAL A 365 -42.94 19.31 -17.30
N ARG A 366 -43.08 18.48 -16.26
CA ARG A 366 -43.29 18.95 -14.87
C ARG A 366 -42.01 19.45 -14.20
N CYS A 367 -40.85 18.90 -14.57
CA CYS A 367 -39.55 19.33 -14.05
C CYS A 367 -39.12 20.68 -14.63
N GLY A 368 -39.26 20.88 -15.95
CA GLY A 368 -38.85 22.13 -16.61
C GLY A 368 -39.66 23.38 -16.22
N GLN A 369 -40.82 23.20 -15.57
CA GLN A 369 -41.62 24.29 -15.02
C GLN A 369 -41.20 24.65 -13.57
N LYS A 370 -40.83 23.64 -12.76
CA LYS A 370 -40.27 23.85 -11.42
C LYS A 370 -38.82 24.36 -11.44
N GLU A 371 -38.05 23.97 -12.45
CA GLU A 371 -36.65 24.35 -12.60
C GLU A 371 -36.51 25.83 -12.99
N ARG A 372 -37.43 26.38 -13.80
CA ARG A 372 -37.49 27.83 -14.06
C ARG A 372 -37.86 28.64 -12.83
N GLU A 373 -38.81 28.16 -12.01
CA GLU A 373 -39.17 28.80 -10.74
C GLU A 373 -38.01 28.73 -9.73
N HIS A 374 -37.26 27.63 -9.71
CA HIS A 374 -36.11 27.47 -8.82
C HIS A 374 -34.92 28.31 -9.27
N GLN A 375 -34.64 28.39 -10.58
CA GLN A 375 -33.58 29.22 -11.14
C GLN A 375 -33.85 30.72 -10.90
N GLN A 376 -35.12 31.14 -11.00
CA GLN A 376 -35.52 32.52 -10.71
C GLN A 376 -35.30 32.87 -9.23
N ARG A 377 -35.66 31.98 -8.30
CA ARG A 377 -35.38 32.17 -6.85
C ARG A 377 -33.89 32.10 -6.51
N LEU A 378 -33.12 31.25 -7.19
CA LEU A 378 -31.66 31.18 -7.05
C LEU A 378 -30.99 32.47 -7.52
N THR A 379 -31.46 33.04 -8.63
CA THR A 379 -30.93 34.31 -9.16
C THR A 379 -31.27 35.48 -8.23
N GLU A 380 -32.49 35.53 -7.68
CA GLU A 380 -32.88 36.53 -6.68
C GLU A 380 -32.07 36.40 -5.38
N MET A 381 -31.82 35.17 -4.92
CA MET A 381 -31.00 34.88 -3.75
C MET A 381 -29.53 35.22 -3.96
N GLU A 382 -28.94 34.89 -5.13
CA GLU A 382 -27.56 35.27 -5.46
C GLU A 382 -27.39 36.79 -5.55
N THR A 383 -28.39 37.50 -6.07
CA THR A 383 -28.38 38.96 -6.14
C THR A 383 -28.45 39.57 -4.74
N PHE A 384 -29.28 39.01 -3.85
CA PHE A 384 -29.37 39.40 -2.44
C PHE A 384 -28.06 39.15 -1.68
N TYR A 385 -27.44 37.98 -1.83
CA TYR A 385 -26.17 37.65 -1.17
C TYR A 385 -25.00 38.47 -1.70
N LYS A 386 -24.94 38.76 -3.01
CA LYS A 386 -23.92 39.67 -3.57
C LYS A 386 -24.04 41.08 -2.98
N GLN A 387 -25.26 41.60 -2.89
CA GLN A 387 -25.50 42.92 -2.30
C GLN A 387 -25.09 42.97 -0.82
N LYS A 388 -25.38 41.91 -0.05
CA LYS A 388 -24.94 41.76 1.34
C LYS A 388 -23.41 41.63 1.47
N LEU A 389 -22.75 40.92 0.56
CA LEU A 389 -21.30 40.76 0.52
C LEU A 389 -20.59 42.08 0.21
N ASP A 390 -21.13 42.88 -0.72
CA ASP A 390 -20.57 44.18 -1.06
C ASP A 390 -20.76 45.20 0.07
N GLU A 391 -21.91 45.19 0.77
CA GLU A 391 -22.12 45.97 1.99
C GLU A 391 -21.14 45.59 3.11
N THR A 392 -20.93 44.28 3.31
CA THR A 392 -20.02 43.75 4.34
C THR A 392 -18.57 44.07 4.00
N ARG A 393 -18.19 44.00 2.72
CA ARG A 393 -16.84 44.34 2.23
C ARG A 393 -16.55 45.83 2.35
N SER A 394 -17.55 46.68 2.10
CA SER A 394 -17.43 48.13 2.30
C SER A 394 -17.24 48.47 3.78
N ALA A 395 -17.98 47.80 4.68
CA ALA A 395 -17.82 47.93 6.14
C ALA A 395 -16.46 47.40 6.64
N LEU A 396 -15.96 46.29 6.06
CA LEU A 396 -14.65 45.74 6.40
C LEU A 396 -13.50 46.66 5.98
N ASN A 397 -13.58 47.26 4.79
CA ASN A 397 -12.58 48.21 4.30
C ASN A 397 -12.54 49.49 5.16
N GLN A 398 -13.69 49.94 5.66
CA GLN A 398 -13.77 51.08 6.57
C GLN A 398 -13.13 50.76 7.94
N LYS A 399 -13.33 49.53 8.45
CA LYS A 399 -12.70 49.03 9.68
C LYS A 399 -11.19 48.79 9.53
N ASP A 400 -10.73 48.38 8.35
CA ASP A 400 -9.32 48.16 8.04
C ASP A 400 -8.53 49.48 8.02
N GLU A 401 -9.11 50.55 7.48
CA GLU A 401 -8.51 51.89 7.53
C GLU A 401 -8.51 52.48 8.96
N GLU A 402 -9.55 52.23 9.77
CA GLU A 402 -9.55 52.58 11.20
C GLU A 402 -8.47 51.81 11.97
N LEU A 403 -8.29 50.52 11.68
CA LEU A 403 -7.29 49.65 12.32
C LEU A 403 -5.86 50.07 11.94
N LYS A 404 -5.61 50.42 10.68
CA LYS A 404 -4.31 50.98 10.24
C LYS A 404 -3.99 52.30 10.94
N SER A 405 -4.98 53.18 11.12
CA SER A 405 -4.81 54.43 11.89
C SER A 405 -4.55 54.20 13.39
N PHE A 406 -5.06 53.09 13.94
CA PHE A 406 -4.89 52.69 15.33
C PHE A 406 -3.52 52.05 15.57
N ILE A 407 -3.09 51.17 14.67
CA ILE A 407 -1.74 50.57 14.66
C ILE A 407 -0.67 51.66 14.53
N HIS A 408 -0.86 52.63 13.63
CA HIS A 408 0.08 53.75 13.48
C HIS A 408 0.17 54.65 14.72
N ARG A 409 -0.88 54.71 15.55
CA ARG A 409 -0.86 55.41 16.86
C ARG A 409 -0.16 54.58 17.94
N LEU A 410 -0.39 53.26 17.97
CA LEU A 410 0.26 52.34 18.91
C LEU A 410 1.76 52.19 18.66
N GLU A 411 2.20 52.17 17.41
CA GLU A 411 3.63 52.14 17.04
C GLU A 411 4.36 53.42 17.47
N LYS A 412 3.65 54.55 17.48
CA LYS A 412 4.17 55.85 17.94
C LYS A 412 4.24 55.96 19.47
N GLU A 413 3.36 55.25 20.18
CA GLU A 413 3.35 55.17 21.65
C GLU A 413 4.33 54.11 22.20
N ALA A 414 4.58 53.03 21.46
CA ALA A 414 5.51 51.96 21.81
C ALA A 414 6.99 52.39 21.71
N ALA A 415 7.31 53.42 20.92
CA ALA A 415 8.67 53.94 20.77
C ALA A 415 9.19 54.74 21.98
N VAL A 416 8.37 55.01 23.01
CA VAL A 416 8.74 55.89 24.15
C VAL A 416 8.92 55.13 25.48
N ARG A 417 8.63 53.83 25.58
CA ARG A 417 8.82 53.05 26.83
C ARG A 417 9.68 51.82 26.64
N CYS A 418 10.98 52.09 26.70
CA CYS A 418 12.13 51.18 26.67
C CYS A 418 12.04 50.02 27.69
N GLY A 419 12.37 48.81 27.22
CA GLY A 419 13.56 48.06 27.66
C GLY A 419 13.80 47.88 29.15
N GLN A 420 13.05 46.97 29.80
CA GLN A 420 13.57 46.29 31.00
C GLN A 420 12.90 44.95 31.39
N LYS A 421 11.80 44.53 30.74
CA LYS A 421 11.10 43.26 31.09
C LYS A 421 11.39 42.05 30.19
N GLU A 422 12.16 42.23 29.12
CA GLU A 422 12.47 41.16 28.15
C GLU A 422 13.50 40.13 28.67
N ARG A 423 14.27 40.47 29.71
CA ARG A 423 15.32 39.58 30.27
C ARG A 423 14.79 38.55 31.26
N GLU A 424 13.69 38.82 31.96
CA GLU A 424 13.14 37.88 32.95
C GLU A 424 12.25 36.81 32.30
N HIS A 425 11.65 37.10 31.14
CA HIS A 425 10.76 36.16 30.47
C HIS A 425 11.53 35.09 29.67
N GLN A 426 12.67 35.45 29.08
CA GLN A 426 13.56 34.53 28.34
C GLN A 426 14.21 33.49 29.27
N GLN A 427 14.50 33.86 30.52
CA GLN A 427 15.16 32.98 31.49
C GLN A 427 14.21 31.86 31.98
N ARG A 428 12.92 32.17 32.21
CA ARG A 428 11.90 31.18 32.60
C ARG A 428 11.54 30.21 31.48
N LEU A 429 11.56 30.65 30.22
CA LEU A 429 11.35 29.78 29.06
C LEU A 429 12.50 28.78 28.88
N THR A 430 13.74 29.20 29.17
CA THR A 430 14.93 28.34 29.07
C THR A 430 14.98 27.29 30.19
N GLU A 431 14.57 27.64 31.41
CA GLU A 431 14.47 26.70 32.54
C GLU A 431 13.36 25.65 32.31
N MET A 432 12.23 26.05 31.71
CA MET A 432 11.13 25.15 31.38
C MET A 432 11.48 24.16 30.25
N GLU A 433 12.23 24.60 29.23
CA GLU A 433 12.74 23.70 28.18
C GLU A 433 13.78 22.69 28.70
N THR A 434 14.57 23.07 29.70
CA THR A 434 15.59 22.20 30.31
C THR A 434 14.94 21.11 31.18
N PHE A 435 13.84 21.46 31.86
CA PHE A 435 13.03 20.51 32.64
C PHE A 435 12.33 19.45 31.78
N TYR A 436 11.85 19.83 30.58
CA TYR A 436 11.26 18.86 29.64
C TYR A 436 12.30 17.96 28.97
N LYS A 437 13.50 18.49 28.67
CA LYS A 437 14.60 17.70 28.07
C LYS A 437 15.18 16.65 29.02
N GLN A 438 15.31 16.95 30.32
CA GLN A 438 15.81 15.98 31.31
C GLN A 438 14.83 14.81 31.60
N LYS A 439 13.54 14.95 31.29
CA LYS A 439 12.55 13.87 31.46
C LYS A 439 12.36 12.98 30.22
N LEU A 440 13.07 13.29 29.13
CA LEU A 440 12.97 12.61 27.83
C LEU A 440 14.12 11.64 27.56
N ASP A 441 15.21 11.69 28.33
CA ASP A 441 16.29 10.71 28.26
C ASP A 441 16.19 9.69 29.39
N GLU A 442 16.50 8.45 29.01
CA GLU A 442 16.47 7.21 29.78
C GLU A 442 15.08 6.54 29.92
N THR A 443 14.90 5.50 29.08
CA THR A 443 13.88 4.41 29.13
C THR A 443 12.52 4.58 28.42
N ARG A 444 12.24 5.67 27.70
CA ARG A 444 10.90 5.84 27.05
C ARG A 444 10.78 5.39 25.58
N TRP A 445 11.90 5.20 24.86
CA TRP A 445 11.87 4.91 23.42
C TRP A 445 11.42 3.49 23.05
N SER A 446 11.59 2.51 23.94
CA SER A 446 11.14 1.12 23.70
C SER A 446 9.62 0.93 23.86
N ARG A 447 8.90 1.90 24.42
CA ARG A 447 7.47 1.75 24.78
C ARG A 447 6.51 2.45 23.82
N PHE A 448 7.00 3.31 22.91
CA PHE A 448 6.16 4.03 21.93
C PHE A 448 5.93 3.28 20.61
N TYR A 449 6.79 2.32 20.25
CA TYR A 449 6.67 1.57 18.99
C TYR A 449 5.63 0.43 19.01
N ASN A 450 4.99 0.16 20.14
CA ASN A 450 4.20 -1.06 20.31
C ASN A 450 2.74 -0.95 19.82
N ASP A 451 2.29 0.23 19.39
CA ASP A 451 0.92 0.50 18.91
C ASP A 451 0.87 1.38 17.62
N SER A 452 1.96 1.45 16.85
CA SER A 452 2.04 2.30 15.64
C SER A 452 1.50 1.58 14.39
N PHE A 453 0.70 2.27 13.57
CA PHE A 453 0.33 1.77 12.24
C PHE A 453 1.52 1.85 11.29
N ILE A 454 1.73 0.82 10.47
CA ILE A 454 2.92 0.72 9.62
C ILE A 454 2.51 0.45 8.18
N ILE A 455 3.13 1.16 7.25
CA ILE A 455 3.06 0.89 5.81
C ILE A 455 4.48 0.59 5.33
N GLY A 456 4.71 -0.64 4.89
CA GLY A 456 5.94 -1.08 4.25
C GLY A 456 5.80 -1.02 2.73
N MET A 457 6.57 -0.16 2.09
CA MET A 457 6.62 0.05 0.64
C MET A 457 7.94 -0.43 0.08
N GLN A 458 7.86 -1.32 -0.91
CA GLN A 458 9.02 -1.68 -1.72
C GLN A 458 9.10 -0.79 -2.96
N PHE A 459 10.20 -0.05 -3.07
CA PHE A 459 10.50 0.78 -4.23
C PHE A 459 11.68 0.18 -5.00
N GLY A 460 11.40 -0.90 -5.72
CA GLY A 460 12.43 -1.61 -6.48
C GLY A 460 12.78 -0.91 -7.79
N ILE A 461 13.55 -1.59 -8.65
CA ILE A 461 13.88 -1.08 -9.98
C ILE A 461 12.74 -1.30 -10.98
N ALA A 462 12.17 -2.50 -10.94
CA ALA A 462 11.23 -2.99 -11.95
C ALA A 462 9.77 -2.81 -11.53
N HIS A 463 9.49 -3.11 -10.27
CA HIS A 463 8.16 -3.25 -9.71
C HIS A 463 8.16 -2.65 -8.31
N THR A 464 7.01 -2.16 -7.90
CA THR A 464 6.75 -1.62 -6.58
C THR A 464 5.50 -2.27 -5.98
N GLY A 465 5.43 -2.33 -4.66
CA GLY A 465 4.27 -2.87 -3.95
C GLY A 465 4.32 -2.45 -2.49
N TYR A 466 3.21 -2.62 -1.78
CA TYR A 466 3.16 -2.29 -0.36
C TYR A 466 2.35 -3.29 0.44
N ALA A 467 2.72 -3.38 1.71
CA ALA A 467 2.00 -4.06 2.76
C ALA A 467 1.74 -3.09 3.91
N PHE A 468 0.71 -3.35 4.71
CA PHE A 468 0.41 -2.53 5.87
C PHE A 468 -0.05 -3.38 7.05
N SER A 469 0.07 -2.80 8.24
CA SER A 469 -0.39 -3.39 9.48
C SER A 469 -0.99 -2.32 10.38
N LEU A 470 -2.19 -2.59 10.89
CA LEU A 470 -2.93 -1.68 11.75
C LEU A 470 -2.81 -2.02 13.24
N THR A 471 -2.19 -3.14 13.60
CA THR A 471 -1.85 -3.44 15.00
C THR A 471 -0.64 -4.37 15.04
N THR A 472 0.02 -4.46 16.19
CA THR A 472 1.12 -5.42 16.42
C THR A 472 0.67 -6.88 16.40
N ARG A 473 -0.64 -7.16 16.53
CA ARG A 473 -1.20 -8.51 16.63
C ARG A 473 -1.92 -8.98 15.36
N GLU A 474 -2.27 -8.07 14.45
CA GLU A 474 -2.91 -8.43 13.19
C GLU A 474 -1.92 -8.91 12.14
N ALA A 475 -2.39 -9.88 11.33
CA ALA A 475 -1.70 -10.30 10.13
C ALA A 475 -1.52 -9.11 9.18
N GLN A 476 -0.33 -9.04 8.57
CA GLN A 476 -0.03 -7.99 7.61
C GLN A 476 -0.90 -8.16 6.36
N SER A 477 -1.44 -7.05 5.84
CA SER A 477 -2.22 -7.03 4.61
C SER A 477 -1.35 -6.59 3.43
N ILE A 478 -1.51 -7.24 2.28
CA ILE A 478 -0.78 -6.93 1.05
C ILE A 478 -1.76 -6.44 -0.01
N LYS A 479 -1.39 -5.37 -0.72
CA LYS A 479 -2.11 -4.94 -1.92
C LYS A 479 -1.75 -5.83 -3.11
N TYR A 480 -2.77 -6.40 -3.74
CA TYR A 480 -2.65 -7.04 -5.05
C TYR A 480 -3.11 -6.07 -6.16
N TRP A 481 -2.47 -6.18 -7.32
CA TRP A 481 -2.61 -5.28 -8.46
C TRP A 481 -2.98 -6.03 -9.74
N GLY A 482 -3.69 -5.33 -10.64
CA GLY A 482 -3.96 -5.76 -12.01
C GLY A 482 -5.20 -6.64 -12.19
N GLU A 483 -6.09 -6.72 -11.19
CA GLU A 483 -7.32 -7.53 -11.23
C GLU A 483 -8.24 -7.10 -12.38
N GLU A 484 -8.32 -5.80 -12.62
CA GLU A 484 -9.01 -5.18 -13.75
C GLU A 484 -8.48 -5.61 -15.13
N PHE A 485 -7.32 -6.25 -15.16
CA PHE A 485 -6.64 -6.78 -16.35
C PHE A 485 -6.49 -8.31 -16.33
N GLY A 486 -7.14 -9.00 -15.37
CA GLY A 486 -7.05 -10.45 -15.20
C GLY A 486 -5.73 -10.91 -14.57
N LEU A 487 -4.98 -10.01 -13.93
CA LEU A 487 -3.75 -10.30 -13.22
C LEU A 487 -4.00 -10.24 -11.70
N LYS A 488 -3.23 -10.96 -10.90
CA LYS A 488 -3.28 -10.84 -9.44
C LYS A 488 -1.87 -10.90 -8.87
N THR A 489 -1.20 -9.76 -8.88
CA THR A 489 0.23 -9.66 -8.53
C THR A 489 0.44 -8.83 -7.27
N PRO A 490 1.33 -9.19 -6.34
CA PRO A 490 1.60 -8.40 -5.13
C PRO A 490 2.36 -7.10 -5.41
N LYS A 491 2.77 -6.86 -6.67
CA LYS A 491 3.54 -5.69 -7.11
C LYS A 491 3.06 -5.22 -8.48
N THR A 492 3.13 -3.92 -8.73
CA THR A 492 2.80 -3.28 -10.01
C THR A 492 4.09 -2.77 -10.67
N PRO A 493 4.21 -2.74 -12.02
CA PRO A 493 5.39 -2.23 -12.71
C PRO A 493 5.64 -0.75 -12.39
N ILE A 494 6.91 -0.34 -12.34
CA ILE A 494 7.27 1.07 -12.15
C ILE A 494 7.24 1.78 -13.50
N CYS A 495 6.05 2.27 -13.85
CA CYS A 495 5.82 3.13 -14.98
C CYS A 495 4.76 4.18 -14.67
N ILE A 496 4.92 5.36 -15.24
CA ILE A 496 4.10 6.53 -14.93
C ILE A 496 3.84 7.32 -16.21
N LEU A 497 2.63 7.86 -16.31
CA LEU A 497 2.16 8.59 -17.48
C LEU A 497 1.76 10.00 -17.08
N PHE A 498 2.22 10.98 -17.86
CA PHE A 498 1.86 12.38 -17.76
C PHE A 498 1.31 12.89 -19.08
N ASN A 499 0.44 13.90 -19.02
CA ASN A 499 -0.04 14.59 -20.21
C ASN A 499 1.01 15.56 -20.78
N GLU A 500 0.67 16.27 -21.86
CA GLU A 500 1.56 17.24 -22.51
C GLU A 500 1.93 18.46 -21.65
N HIS A 501 1.15 18.74 -20.60
CA HIS A 501 1.38 19.80 -19.61
C HIS A 501 2.13 19.30 -18.37
N GLU A 502 2.68 18.08 -18.43
CA GLU A 502 3.39 17.44 -17.34
C GLU A 502 2.52 17.20 -16.09
N GLU A 503 1.21 17.02 -16.26
CA GLU A 503 0.29 16.64 -15.19
C GLU A 503 0.18 15.13 -15.12
N PHE A 504 0.17 14.59 -13.89
CA PHE A 504 0.03 13.15 -13.64
C PHE A 504 -1.30 12.62 -14.19
N LEU A 505 -1.24 11.53 -14.94
CA LEU A 505 -2.43 10.85 -15.47
C LEU A 505 -2.69 9.52 -14.77
N ASP A 506 -1.69 8.65 -14.71
CA ASP A 506 -1.84 7.30 -14.19
C ASP A 506 -0.50 6.67 -13.81
N PHE A 507 -0.54 5.57 -13.07
CA PHE A 507 0.63 4.79 -12.63
C PHE A 507 0.45 3.27 -12.88
N GLY A 508 1.56 2.54 -12.95
CA GLY A 508 1.58 1.08 -13.00
C GLY A 508 0.90 0.49 -14.24
N TYR A 509 0.18 -0.61 -14.05
CA TYR A 509 -0.55 -1.26 -15.14
C TYR A 509 -1.52 -0.32 -15.87
N GLY A 510 -2.18 0.60 -15.16
CA GLY A 510 -3.05 1.63 -15.72
C GLY A 510 -2.32 2.54 -16.70
N ALA A 511 -1.23 3.17 -16.24
CA ALA A 511 -0.35 4.00 -17.07
C ALA A 511 0.13 3.30 -18.33
N LYS A 512 0.59 2.06 -18.18
CA LYS A 512 1.11 1.27 -19.29
C LYS A 512 0.02 1.03 -20.34
N ARG A 513 -1.19 0.64 -19.93
CA ARG A 513 -2.30 0.42 -20.86
C ARG A 513 -2.79 1.72 -21.50
N ALA A 514 -2.87 2.80 -20.72
CA ALA A 514 -3.28 4.11 -21.22
C ALA A 514 -2.32 4.60 -22.31
N TYR A 515 -1.01 4.56 -22.05
CA TYR A 515 0.01 4.97 -23.02
C TYR A 515 -0.04 4.14 -24.31
N LEU A 516 -0.18 2.82 -24.19
CA LEU A 516 -0.22 1.92 -25.34
C LEU A 516 -1.48 2.08 -26.22
N ARG A 517 -2.57 2.61 -25.66
CA ARG A 517 -3.79 2.93 -26.42
C ARG A 517 -3.68 4.24 -27.19
N MET A 518 -2.78 5.15 -26.79
CA MET A 518 -2.55 6.42 -27.48
C MET A 518 -1.91 6.17 -28.85
N ARG A 519 -2.46 6.78 -29.91
CA ARG A 519 -1.94 6.60 -31.29
C ARG A 519 -1.35 7.89 -31.85
N GLY A 520 -0.32 7.74 -32.68
CA GLY A 520 0.20 8.83 -33.52
C GLY A 520 0.78 10.01 -32.74
N GLN A 521 0.24 11.21 -32.97
CA GLN A 521 0.73 12.46 -32.38
C GLN A 521 0.44 12.57 -30.87
N GLU A 522 -0.59 11.91 -30.37
CA GLU A 522 -0.96 11.95 -28.95
C GLU A 522 0.11 11.32 -28.05
N ALA A 523 0.57 10.11 -28.40
CA ALA A 523 1.65 9.43 -27.69
C ALA A 523 2.99 10.19 -27.72
N LYS A 524 3.21 11.01 -28.77
CA LYS A 524 4.39 11.89 -28.88
C LYS A 524 4.28 13.13 -28.00
N ARG A 525 3.07 13.56 -27.65
CA ARG A 525 2.82 14.74 -26.81
C ARG A 525 2.90 14.42 -25.31
N ASN A 526 2.52 13.20 -24.91
CA ASN A 526 2.53 12.78 -23.51
C ASN A 526 3.92 12.30 -23.05
N TYR A 527 4.15 12.25 -21.73
CA TYR A 527 5.40 11.74 -21.16
C TYR A 527 5.13 10.39 -20.50
N PHE A 528 5.78 9.34 -21.00
CA PHE A 528 5.70 8.01 -20.43
C PHE A 528 7.09 7.58 -19.99
N PHE A 529 7.23 7.29 -18.70
CA PHE A 529 8.48 6.82 -18.11
C PHE A 529 8.27 5.40 -17.61
N GLU A 530 9.19 4.49 -17.94
CA GLU A 530 9.22 3.12 -17.47
C GLU A 530 10.63 2.82 -16.93
N LYS A 531 10.73 2.06 -15.83
CA LYS A 531 12.02 1.68 -15.20
C LYS A 531 12.95 2.88 -14.92
N PHE A 532 12.37 4.04 -14.65
CA PHE A 532 13.08 5.31 -14.48
C PHE A 532 13.97 5.34 -13.21
N THR A 533 13.76 4.39 -12.30
CA THR A 533 14.56 4.11 -11.10
C THR A 533 16.03 3.80 -11.39
N LEU A 534 16.33 3.25 -12.57
CA LEU A 534 17.71 3.06 -13.04
C LEU A 534 18.51 4.37 -13.10
N THR A 535 17.84 5.53 -13.19
CA THR A 535 18.49 6.84 -13.15
C THR A 535 19.20 7.09 -11.81
N LEU A 536 18.74 6.47 -10.72
CA LEU A 536 19.33 6.63 -9.39
C LEU A 536 20.61 5.81 -9.19
N ASN A 537 20.95 4.90 -10.12
CA ASN A 537 22.23 4.20 -10.10
C ASN A 537 23.39 5.09 -10.59
N SER A 538 23.13 6.34 -11.02
CA SER A 538 24.18 7.24 -11.50
C SER A 538 24.97 7.87 -10.35
N LYS A 539 26.30 7.78 -10.43
CA LYS A 539 27.19 8.58 -9.59
C LYS A 539 26.93 10.06 -9.88
N ASN A 540 26.86 10.89 -8.84
CA ASN A 540 26.57 12.34 -8.90
C ASN A 540 25.10 12.70 -9.18
N LEU A 541 24.19 12.18 -8.36
CA LEU A 541 22.81 12.69 -8.30
C LEU A 541 22.78 14.16 -7.86
N ASN A 542 21.93 14.94 -8.53
CA ASN A 542 21.64 16.33 -8.18
C ASN A 542 20.15 16.62 -8.37
N ARG A 543 19.68 17.71 -7.75
CA ARG A 543 18.25 18.11 -7.78
C ARG A 543 17.76 18.55 -9.16
N SER A 544 18.68 18.92 -10.07
CA SER A 544 18.37 19.26 -11.46
C SER A 544 18.37 18.06 -12.42
N LYS A 545 18.59 16.84 -11.93
CA LYS A 545 18.65 15.63 -12.76
C LYS A 545 17.35 15.48 -13.55
N THR A 546 17.47 15.23 -14.85
CA THR A 546 16.33 14.94 -15.73
C THR A 546 16.31 13.48 -16.15
N ILE A 547 15.11 12.98 -16.43
CA ILE A 547 14.86 11.66 -17.00
C ILE A 547 14.28 11.85 -18.39
N LYS A 548 14.76 11.05 -19.34
CA LYS A 548 14.34 11.09 -20.74
C LYS A 548 13.35 9.97 -21.03
N ALA A 549 12.18 10.33 -21.56
CA ALA A 549 11.18 9.39 -22.04
C ALA A 549 11.59 8.80 -23.41
N PRO A 550 11.05 7.64 -23.82
CA PRO A 550 11.38 7.02 -25.10
C PRO A 550 11.12 7.91 -26.32
N ASN A 551 10.17 8.84 -26.23
CA ASN A 551 9.86 9.81 -27.29
C ASN A 551 10.82 11.01 -27.34
N GLY A 552 11.87 11.02 -26.52
CA GLY A 552 12.90 12.05 -26.50
C GLY A 552 12.63 13.23 -25.56
N LYS A 553 11.41 13.35 -25.03
CA LYS A 553 11.06 14.38 -24.04
C LYS A 553 11.75 14.13 -22.71
N SER A 554 12.01 15.17 -21.94
CA SER A 554 12.67 15.07 -20.63
C SER A 554 11.88 15.81 -19.55
N MET A 555 11.91 15.30 -18.33
CA MET A 555 11.29 15.91 -17.15
C MET A 555 12.25 15.84 -15.96
N GLN A 556 12.10 16.72 -14.98
CA GLN A 556 12.85 16.61 -13.73
C GLN A 556 12.59 15.26 -13.06
N ALA A 557 13.66 14.57 -12.69
CA ALA A 557 13.58 13.28 -12.01
C ALA A 557 12.77 13.40 -10.72
N LEU A 558 13.04 14.43 -9.92
CA LEU A 558 12.38 14.60 -8.62
C LEU A 558 10.86 14.67 -8.75
N LYS A 559 10.34 15.37 -9.78
CA LYS A 559 8.91 15.40 -10.10
C LYS A 559 8.34 14.01 -10.38
N VAL A 560 9.01 13.21 -11.22
CA VAL A 560 8.57 11.85 -11.59
C VAL A 560 8.48 10.93 -10.36
N PHE A 561 9.49 10.96 -9.48
CA PHE A 561 9.51 10.15 -8.25
C PHE A 561 8.50 10.66 -7.22
N THR A 562 8.37 11.98 -7.07
CA THR A 562 7.39 12.60 -6.18
C THR A 562 5.96 12.20 -6.54
N GLU A 563 5.56 12.28 -7.82
CA GLU A 563 4.22 11.84 -8.24
C GLU A 563 4.00 10.34 -8.04
N THR A 564 5.04 9.54 -8.28
CA THR A 564 4.98 8.09 -8.04
C THR A 564 4.70 7.78 -6.57
N LEU A 565 5.48 8.37 -5.66
CA LEU A 565 5.30 8.18 -4.22
C LEU A 565 3.97 8.75 -3.73
N ARG A 566 3.51 9.87 -4.31
CA ARG A 566 2.19 10.44 -4.00
C ARG A 566 1.07 9.48 -4.36
N TYR A 567 1.11 8.93 -5.57
CA TYR A 567 0.13 7.92 -6.00
C TYR A 567 0.12 6.70 -5.07
N LEU A 568 1.29 6.15 -4.74
CA LEU A 568 1.39 4.98 -3.85
C LEU A 568 0.87 5.28 -2.44
N LYS A 569 1.19 6.45 -1.90
CA LYS A 569 0.68 6.94 -0.61
C LYS A 569 -0.85 7.04 -0.64
N ASP A 570 -1.42 7.71 -1.65
CA ASP A 570 -2.86 7.92 -1.76
C ASP A 570 -3.61 6.60 -2.01
N ASP A 571 -3.04 5.68 -2.80
CA ASP A 571 -3.59 4.34 -3.00
C ASP A 571 -3.54 3.47 -1.73
N ALA A 572 -2.45 3.55 -0.96
CA ALA A 572 -2.34 2.84 0.32
C ALA A 572 -3.38 3.33 1.33
N LEU A 573 -3.52 4.65 1.51
CA LEU A 573 -4.52 5.23 2.41
C LEU A 573 -5.95 4.90 1.98
N ARG A 574 -6.25 4.94 0.68
CA ARG A 574 -7.55 4.52 0.13
C ARG A 574 -7.82 3.04 0.40
N THR A 575 -6.87 2.17 0.09
CA THR A 575 -7.00 0.71 0.31
C THR A 575 -7.22 0.40 1.80
N ILE A 576 -6.51 1.08 2.70
CA ILE A 576 -6.71 0.92 4.15
C ILE A 576 -8.11 1.39 4.56
N THR A 577 -8.56 2.54 4.07
CA THR A 577 -9.90 3.08 4.35
C THR A 577 -10.99 2.10 3.92
N GLU A 578 -10.87 1.51 2.72
CA GLU A 578 -11.78 0.49 2.20
C GLU A 578 -11.79 -0.78 3.07
N SER A 579 -10.61 -1.20 3.57
CA SER A 579 -10.49 -2.39 4.43
C SER A 579 -10.99 -2.18 5.87
N THR A 580 -11.13 -0.94 6.34
CA THR A 580 -11.44 -0.59 7.73
C THR A 580 -12.85 -0.03 7.93
N LEU A 581 -13.81 -0.45 7.09
CA LEU A 581 -15.20 0.01 7.13
C LEU A 581 -15.34 1.55 7.01
N GLY A 582 -14.41 2.20 6.30
CA GLY A 582 -14.47 3.65 6.05
C GLY A 582 -13.80 4.52 7.10
N ARG A 583 -12.98 3.97 8.01
CA ARG A 583 -12.16 4.78 8.92
C ARG A 583 -11.14 5.58 8.11
N MET A 584 -11.14 6.90 8.29
CA MET A 584 -10.22 7.79 7.61
C MET A 584 -8.87 7.82 8.34
N PHE A 585 -7.79 7.78 7.56
CA PHE A 585 -6.42 7.95 8.05
C PHE A 585 -5.67 8.97 7.20
N ILE A 586 -4.70 9.65 7.82
CA ILE A 586 -3.77 10.57 7.17
C ILE A 586 -2.36 10.00 7.18
N ALA A 587 -1.47 10.53 6.33
CA ALA A 587 -0.12 10.00 6.20
C ALA A 587 0.68 10.03 7.51
N SER A 588 0.47 11.04 8.36
CA SER A 588 1.14 11.15 9.66
C SER A 588 0.70 10.11 10.69
N ASP A 589 -0.40 9.39 10.46
CA ASP A 589 -0.86 8.32 11.35
C ASP A 589 0.03 7.06 11.24
N PHE A 590 0.85 6.97 10.18
CA PHE A 590 1.65 5.80 9.87
C PHE A 590 3.15 6.07 10.01
N THR A 591 3.85 5.03 10.45
CA THR A 591 5.28 4.88 10.14
C THR A 591 5.42 4.24 8.76
N TRP A 592 6.10 4.94 7.86
CA TRP A 592 6.38 4.53 6.50
C TRP A 592 7.76 3.91 6.42
N VAL A 593 7.83 2.69 5.90
CA VAL A 593 9.11 2.03 5.60
C VAL A 593 9.25 1.96 4.10
N LEU A 594 10.23 2.68 3.55
CA LEU A 594 10.53 2.66 2.13
C LEU A 594 11.79 1.82 1.91
N THR A 595 11.62 0.64 1.31
CA THR A 595 12.77 -0.23 1.02
C THR A 595 13.42 0.16 -0.31
N VAL A 596 14.74 0.16 -0.33
CA VAL A 596 15.58 0.50 -1.49
C VAL A 596 16.68 -0.56 -1.71
N PRO A 597 17.18 -0.72 -2.94
CA PRO A 597 18.28 -1.65 -3.23
C PRO A 597 19.51 -1.39 -2.35
N ALA A 598 20.23 -2.45 -1.99
CA ALA A 598 21.43 -2.38 -1.14
C ALA A 598 22.57 -1.60 -1.82
N ILE A 599 22.64 -1.68 -3.15
CA ILE A 599 23.69 -1.04 -3.95
C ILE A 599 23.52 0.49 -4.11
N TRP A 600 22.44 1.07 -3.60
CA TRP A 600 22.17 2.51 -3.77
C TRP A 600 23.06 3.38 -2.87
N ASP A 601 23.65 4.40 -3.50
CA ASP A 601 24.48 5.41 -2.88
C ASP A 601 23.68 6.26 -1.87
N PRO A 602 24.30 6.81 -0.80
CA PRO A 602 23.63 7.73 0.12
C PRO A 602 22.89 8.88 -0.56
N SER A 603 23.40 9.41 -1.69
CA SER A 603 22.73 10.44 -2.48
C SER A 603 21.38 9.99 -3.06
N ALA A 604 21.26 8.72 -3.47
CA ALA A 604 20.00 8.14 -3.94
C ALA A 604 18.99 7.95 -2.80
N LYS A 605 19.45 7.54 -1.61
CA LYS A 605 18.60 7.42 -0.42
C LYS A 605 18.05 8.80 0.01
N GLN A 606 18.91 9.83 0.02
CA GLN A 606 18.48 11.20 0.28
C GLN A 606 17.49 11.69 -0.78
N PHE A 607 17.75 11.42 -2.07
CA PHE A 607 16.83 11.77 -3.15
C PHE A 607 15.43 11.19 -2.93
N MET A 608 15.34 9.92 -2.52
CA MET A 608 14.05 9.28 -2.20
C MET A 608 13.37 9.93 -1.01
N ARG A 609 14.11 10.30 0.03
CA ARG A 609 13.57 11.02 1.19
C ARG A 609 13.02 12.40 0.80
N GLU A 610 13.71 13.13 -0.08
CA GLU A 610 13.22 14.41 -0.61
C GLU A 610 11.95 14.22 -1.46
N ALA A 611 11.91 13.20 -2.32
CA ALA A 611 10.72 12.87 -3.10
C ALA A 611 9.52 12.49 -2.20
N ALA A 612 9.75 11.69 -1.15
CA ALA A 612 8.73 11.30 -0.18
C ALA A 612 8.19 12.51 0.60
N THR A 613 9.07 13.46 0.93
CA THR A 613 8.68 14.73 1.59
C THR A 613 7.78 15.56 0.66
N GLN A 614 8.15 15.72 -0.61
CA GLN A 614 7.32 16.44 -1.60
C GLN A 614 6.00 15.72 -1.91
N ALA A 615 5.98 14.40 -1.81
CA ALA A 615 4.76 13.59 -1.96
C ALA A 615 3.80 13.73 -0.76
N GLY A 616 4.24 14.35 0.34
CA GLY A 616 3.48 14.47 1.58
C GLY A 616 3.35 13.15 2.33
N ILE A 617 4.32 12.24 2.19
CA ILE A 617 4.45 11.05 3.05
C ILE A 617 4.89 11.49 4.45
N ILE A 618 5.84 12.42 4.50
CA ILE A 618 6.28 13.11 5.71
C ILE A 618 6.22 14.62 5.52
N THR A 619 6.11 15.34 6.62
CA THR A 619 6.07 16.80 6.71
C THR A 619 7.07 17.29 7.76
N GLU A 620 7.22 18.61 7.87
CA GLU A 620 7.99 19.21 8.96
C GLU A 620 7.40 18.78 10.32
N GLY A 621 8.24 18.21 11.20
CA GLY A 621 7.85 17.65 12.49
C GLY A 621 7.57 16.15 12.50
N THR A 622 7.39 15.51 11.33
CA THR A 622 7.11 14.06 11.20
C THR A 622 8.22 13.30 10.46
N GLN A 623 9.42 13.88 10.31
CA GLN A 623 10.50 13.27 9.52
C GLN A 623 10.93 11.87 10.01
N HIS A 624 10.77 11.61 11.30
CA HIS A 624 11.07 10.32 11.95
C HIS A 624 10.05 9.21 11.61
N HIS A 625 8.90 9.55 11.03
CA HIS A 625 7.91 8.56 10.56
C HIS A 625 8.32 7.90 9.24
N LEU A 626 9.37 8.35 8.55
CA LEU A 626 9.89 7.68 7.35
C LEU A 626 11.21 6.99 7.65
N ILE A 627 11.23 5.67 7.46
CA ILE A 627 12.40 4.81 7.61
C ILE A 627 12.80 4.32 6.22
N ILE A 628 14.06 4.55 5.84
CA ILE A 628 14.65 3.89 4.68
C ILE A 628 15.28 2.57 5.14
N ALA A 629 14.94 1.46 4.49
CA ALA A 629 15.48 0.13 4.79
C ALA A 629 16.09 -0.49 3.53
N LEU A 630 17.09 -1.36 3.67
CA LEU A 630 17.58 -2.12 2.52
C LEU A 630 16.61 -3.27 2.23
N GLU A 631 16.33 -3.53 0.96
CA GLU A 631 15.47 -4.65 0.54
C GLU A 631 15.88 -6.01 1.16
N PRO A 632 17.16 -6.45 1.12
CA PRO A 632 17.57 -7.71 1.73
C PRO A 632 17.54 -7.70 3.27
N GLU A 633 17.69 -6.55 3.94
CA GLU A 633 17.53 -6.45 5.40
C GLU A 633 16.06 -6.55 5.82
N ALA A 634 15.17 -5.89 5.08
CA ALA A 634 13.73 -6.03 5.26
C ALA A 634 13.34 -7.51 5.11
N ALA A 635 13.78 -8.15 4.02
CA ALA A 635 13.54 -9.59 3.83
C ALA A 635 14.11 -10.45 4.97
N SER A 636 15.28 -10.10 5.51
CA SER A 636 15.87 -10.78 6.68
C SER A 636 14.97 -10.68 7.91
N ALA A 637 14.40 -9.51 8.18
CA ALA A 637 13.51 -9.27 9.32
C ALA A 637 12.25 -10.15 9.29
N TRP A 638 11.75 -10.48 8.09
CA TRP A 638 10.64 -11.41 7.89
C TRP A 638 11.09 -12.88 7.90
N CYS A 639 12.07 -13.24 7.08
CA CYS A 639 12.43 -14.64 6.85
C CYS A 639 12.98 -15.32 8.11
N LYS A 640 13.67 -14.59 8.97
CA LYS A 640 14.19 -15.17 10.22
C LYS A 640 13.11 -15.64 11.19
N LYS A 641 11.89 -15.08 11.08
CA LYS A 641 10.72 -15.42 11.92
C LYS A 641 9.88 -16.54 11.32
N LEU A 642 10.17 -16.96 10.09
CA LEU A 642 9.40 -18.01 9.43
C LEU A 642 9.65 -19.36 10.12
N PRO A 643 8.59 -20.14 10.34
CA PRO A 643 8.73 -21.55 10.72
C PRO A 643 9.31 -22.37 9.55
N ALA A 644 9.73 -23.60 9.83
CA ALA A 644 10.32 -24.48 8.82
C ALA A 644 9.39 -24.77 7.63
N ASP A 645 8.07 -24.87 7.85
CA ASP A 645 7.05 -25.04 6.81
C ASP A 645 6.74 -23.75 6.03
N GLY A 646 7.35 -22.64 6.42
CA GLY A 646 7.34 -21.37 5.68
C GLY A 646 8.23 -21.34 4.44
N PHE A 647 9.03 -22.40 4.19
CA PHE A 647 9.99 -22.51 3.09
C PHE A 647 9.62 -23.65 2.12
N ILE A 648 9.95 -23.47 0.83
CA ILE A 648 9.62 -24.39 -0.28
C ILE A 648 10.45 -25.69 -0.20
N THR A 649 11.68 -25.63 0.30
CA THR A 649 12.61 -26.78 0.29
C THR A 649 13.52 -26.83 1.51
N GLN A 650 13.84 -28.08 1.89
CA GLN A 650 14.70 -28.54 2.99
C GLN A 650 14.12 -28.37 4.39
N ASN A 651 13.92 -29.52 5.08
CA ASN A 651 13.56 -29.58 6.49
C ASN A 651 14.64 -28.87 7.31
N HIS A 652 14.35 -27.65 7.75
CA HIS A 652 15.05 -27.04 8.88
C HIS A 652 14.54 -27.67 10.19
N ASP A 653 15.30 -27.57 11.28
CA ASP A 653 15.13 -28.28 12.55
C ASP A 653 13.91 -27.82 13.38
N GLY A 654 12.81 -27.41 12.73
CA GLY A 654 11.54 -26.97 13.32
C GLY A 654 11.57 -25.59 13.98
N ARG A 655 12.75 -25.07 14.36
CA ARG A 655 12.93 -23.75 14.97
C ARG A 655 13.14 -22.67 13.91
N SER A 656 12.66 -21.44 14.18
CA SER A 656 12.93 -20.25 13.37
C SER A 656 14.36 -19.76 13.59
N LEU A 657 14.94 -19.08 12.61
CA LEU A 657 16.34 -18.63 12.66
C LEU A 657 16.59 -17.65 13.81
N ASP A 658 15.60 -16.80 14.13
CA ASP A 658 15.68 -15.84 15.24
C ASP A 658 15.76 -16.47 16.64
N GLN A 659 15.51 -17.78 16.76
CA GLN A 659 15.65 -18.55 18.00
C GLN A 659 17.00 -19.26 18.13
N CYS A 660 17.90 -19.07 17.16
CA CYS A 660 19.19 -19.76 17.10
C CYS A 660 20.35 -18.74 17.06
N PRO A 661 20.73 -18.13 18.19
CA PRO A 661 21.90 -17.23 18.25
C PRO A 661 23.18 -17.91 17.74
N GLY A 662 24.04 -17.13 17.09
CA GLY A 662 25.26 -17.59 16.41
C GLY A 662 25.04 -18.05 14.97
N THR A 663 23.79 -18.29 14.54
CA THR A 663 23.48 -18.72 13.17
C THR A 663 23.88 -17.66 12.16
N GLN A 664 24.71 -18.02 11.19
CA GLN A 664 25.09 -17.13 10.09
C GLN A 664 24.35 -17.49 8.80
N PHE A 665 23.79 -16.49 8.12
CA PHE A 665 23.05 -16.70 6.88
C PHE A 665 23.24 -15.55 5.89
N ILE A 666 23.16 -15.88 4.61
CA ILE A 666 23.15 -14.92 3.50
C ILE A 666 21.70 -14.70 3.07
N VAL A 667 21.31 -13.46 2.83
CA VAL A 667 20.06 -13.15 2.11
C VAL A 667 20.40 -12.66 0.73
N VAL A 668 19.85 -13.32 -0.28
CA VAL A 668 19.96 -12.96 -1.70
C VAL A 668 18.58 -12.52 -2.17
N ASP A 669 18.37 -11.20 -2.26
CA ASP A 669 17.19 -10.65 -2.90
C ASP A 669 17.34 -10.71 -4.42
N CYS A 670 16.73 -11.75 -4.98
CA CYS A 670 16.60 -11.96 -6.40
C CYS A 670 15.47 -11.06 -6.95
N GLY A 671 15.78 -9.78 -7.07
CA GLY A 671 14.90 -8.77 -7.63
C GLY A 671 14.70 -8.90 -9.15
N GLY A 672 13.79 -8.08 -9.67
CA GLY A 672 13.59 -7.99 -11.12
C GLY A 672 14.75 -7.27 -11.83
N GLY A 673 15.30 -6.21 -11.22
CA GLY A 673 16.37 -5.41 -11.81
C GLY A 673 17.76 -5.69 -11.22
N THR A 674 17.83 -6.07 -9.94
CA THR A 674 19.09 -6.28 -9.21
C THR A 674 19.07 -7.59 -8.46
N ILE A 675 20.27 -8.05 -8.11
CA ILE A 675 20.53 -9.03 -7.07
C ILE A 675 21.18 -8.27 -5.91
N ASP A 676 20.55 -8.25 -4.75
CA ASP A 676 21.05 -7.55 -3.56
C ASP A 676 21.35 -8.55 -2.44
N ILE A 677 22.53 -8.46 -1.82
CA ILE A 677 23.05 -9.47 -0.90
C ILE A 677 23.49 -8.83 0.43
N THR A 678 23.01 -9.40 1.53
CA THR A 678 23.48 -9.12 2.89
C THR A 678 23.82 -10.42 3.63
N VAL A 679 24.71 -10.33 4.61
CA VAL A 679 25.16 -11.48 5.41
C VAL A 679 24.98 -11.15 6.86
N HIS A 680 24.24 -11.99 7.59
CA HIS A 680 23.86 -11.74 8.96
C HIS A 680 24.25 -12.87 9.89
N GLU A 681 24.59 -12.52 11.12
CA GLU A 681 24.61 -13.39 12.29
C GLU A 681 23.40 -13.07 13.17
N VAL A 682 22.72 -14.10 13.67
CA VAL A 682 21.67 -13.94 14.68
C VAL A 682 22.32 -13.75 16.05
N LEU A 683 22.02 -12.65 16.72
CA LEU A 683 22.46 -12.37 18.09
C LEU A 683 21.43 -12.88 19.11
N ASP A 684 21.83 -12.86 20.39
CA ASP A 684 20.90 -13.09 21.50
C ASP A 684 19.69 -12.13 21.44
N GLY A 685 18.50 -12.67 21.66
CA GLY A 685 17.24 -11.93 21.48
C GLY A 685 16.80 -11.78 20.02
N GLY A 686 17.49 -12.43 19.09
CA GLY A 686 17.12 -12.52 17.68
C GLY A 686 17.49 -11.30 16.85
N ALA A 687 18.25 -10.33 17.37
CA ALA A 687 18.76 -9.21 16.57
C ALA A 687 19.78 -9.71 15.52
N LEU A 688 20.10 -8.89 14.52
CA LEU A 688 20.98 -9.25 13.42
C LEU A 688 22.26 -8.40 13.45
N LYS A 689 23.42 -9.03 13.31
CA LYS A 689 24.70 -8.37 13.06
C LYS A 689 25.12 -8.61 11.62
N GLU A 690 25.39 -7.55 10.86
CA GLU A 690 25.96 -7.69 9.53
C GLU A 690 27.42 -8.17 9.61
N LEU A 691 27.76 -9.22 8.87
CA LEU A 691 29.12 -9.78 8.82
C LEU A 691 29.91 -9.32 7.61
N HIS A 692 29.21 -8.92 6.55
CA HIS A 692 29.79 -8.48 5.30
C HIS A 692 28.98 -7.32 4.75
N LYS A 693 29.68 -6.26 4.31
CA LYS A 693 29.06 -5.08 3.72
C LYS A 693 28.03 -5.47 2.66
N ALA A 694 26.88 -4.81 2.67
CA ALA A 694 25.85 -5.05 1.68
C ALA A 694 26.43 -4.90 0.24
N SER A 695 26.04 -5.81 -0.65
CA SER A 695 26.61 -5.94 -2.01
C SER A 695 25.54 -6.33 -3.02
N GLY A 696 25.86 -6.37 -4.31
CA GLY A 696 24.90 -6.75 -5.34
C GLY A 696 25.36 -6.49 -6.77
N ASN A 697 24.51 -6.83 -7.74
CA ASN A 697 24.71 -6.61 -9.17
C ASN A 697 23.37 -6.32 -9.90
N ASP A 698 23.42 -5.96 -11.18
CA ASP A 698 22.27 -5.61 -12.02
C ASP A 698 21.73 -6.78 -12.86
N LEU A 699 22.06 -8.02 -12.48
CA LEU A 699 21.70 -9.24 -13.21
C LEU A 699 20.42 -9.89 -12.67
N GLY A 700 19.42 -9.10 -12.28
CA GLY A 700 18.11 -9.59 -11.82
C GLY A 700 17.28 -10.26 -12.92
N GLY A 701 16.04 -10.65 -12.60
CA GLY A 701 15.16 -11.43 -13.49
C GLY A 701 14.79 -10.78 -14.83
N GLN A 702 15.03 -9.48 -15.03
CA GLN A 702 14.87 -8.79 -16.31
C GLN A 702 15.97 -9.13 -17.33
N SER A 703 17.13 -9.61 -16.88
CA SER A 703 18.15 -10.14 -17.78
C SER A 703 17.62 -11.33 -18.59
N VAL A 704 16.86 -12.20 -17.93
CA VAL A 704 16.14 -13.33 -18.56
C VAL A 704 15.06 -12.83 -19.52
N ASP A 705 14.26 -11.83 -19.11
CA ASP A 705 13.23 -11.24 -19.97
C ASP A 705 13.84 -10.63 -21.24
N ARG A 706 15.03 -10.02 -21.14
CA ARG A 706 15.78 -9.49 -22.27
C ARG A 706 16.23 -10.61 -23.20
N LYS A 707 16.79 -11.70 -22.66
CA LYS A 707 17.22 -12.87 -23.46
C LYS A 707 16.04 -13.53 -24.19
N PHE A 708 14.89 -13.63 -23.54
CA PHE A 708 13.67 -14.10 -24.19
C PHE A 708 13.22 -13.20 -25.33
N LYS A 709 13.23 -11.87 -25.16
CA LYS A 709 12.92 -10.93 -26.26
C LYS A 709 13.94 -10.99 -27.40
N GLU A 710 15.23 -11.14 -27.09
CA GLU A 710 16.28 -11.37 -28.09
C GLU A 710 15.98 -12.64 -28.90
N PHE A 711 15.54 -13.71 -28.23
CA PHE A 711 15.17 -14.96 -28.88
C PHE A 711 13.91 -14.84 -29.75
N LEU A 712 12.89 -14.10 -29.33
CA LEU A 712 11.72 -13.82 -30.17
C LEU A 712 12.09 -13.01 -31.43
N ARG A 713 13.07 -12.09 -31.34
CA ARG A 713 13.62 -11.39 -32.52
C ARG A 713 14.41 -12.32 -33.44
N GLU A 714 15.05 -13.34 -32.88
CA GLU A 714 15.76 -14.37 -33.66
C GLU A 714 14.77 -15.25 -34.44
N ILE A 715 13.71 -15.72 -33.78
CA ILE A 715 12.61 -16.46 -34.41
C ILE A 715 11.96 -15.59 -35.48
N PHE A 716 11.38 -14.45 -35.10
CA PHE A 716 10.67 -13.55 -36.00
C PHE A 716 11.62 -12.50 -36.58
N SER A 717 12.57 -13.00 -37.37
CA SER A 717 13.63 -12.22 -38.02
C SER A 717 13.10 -11.19 -39.04
N HIS A 718 14.01 -10.43 -39.67
CA HIS A 718 13.67 -9.37 -40.64
C HIS A 718 12.78 -8.25 -40.08
N GLY A 719 12.85 -8.00 -38.76
CA GLY A 719 12.12 -6.93 -38.08
C GLY A 719 10.63 -7.20 -37.86
N VAL A 720 10.17 -8.44 -38.07
CA VAL A 720 8.76 -8.82 -37.83
C VAL A 720 8.39 -8.65 -36.36
N TRP A 721 9.25 -9.12 -35.45
CA TRP A 721 9.02 -8.92 -34.02
C TRP A 721 8.99 -7.43 -33.63
N ASP A 722 9.88 -6.60 -34.19
CA ASP A 722 9.94 -5.19 -33.85
C ASP A 722 8.70 -4.42 -34.35
N GLU A 723 8.21 -4.75 -35.55
CA GLU A 723 6.94 -4.24 -36.08
C GLU A 723 5.75 -4.69 -35.21
N TYR A 724 5.76 -5.94 -34.74
CA TYR A 724 4.73 -6.48 -33.87
C TYR A 724 4.73 -5.81 -32.48
N GLU A 725 5.90 -5.70 -31.85
CA GLU A 725 6.08 -5.04 -30.55
C GLU A 725 5.59 -3.58 -30.59
N GLN A 726 5.80 -2.89 -31.70
CA GLN A 726 5.36 -1.52 -31.90
C GLN A 726 3.84 -1.38 -32.11
N ASN A 727 3.22 -2.31 -32.86
CA ASN A 727 1.82 -2.18 -33.29
C ASN A 727 0.82 -2.92 -32.39
N PHE A 728 1.24 -3.98 -31.67
CA PHE A 728 0.37 -4.90 -30.92
C PHE A 728 0.83 -5.09 -29.47
N SER A 729 1.13 -3.97 -28.83
CA SER A 729 1.71 -3.90 -27.49
C SER A 729 0.91 -4.61 -26.38
N SER A 730 -0.42 -4.63 -26.44
CA SER A 730 -1.26 -5.36 -25.48
C SER A 730 -1.08 -6.87 -25.56
N GLU A 731 -0.85 -7.39 -26.76
CA GLU A 731 -0.61 -8.81 -26.96
C GLU A 731 0.82 -9.19 -26.57
N VAL A 732 1.80 -8.32 -26.86
CA VAL A 732 3.18 -8.47 -26.36
C VAL A 732 3.21 -8.48 -24.83
N GLN A 733 2.41 -7.63 -24.18
CA GLN A 733 2.28 -7.66 -22.71
C GLN A 733 1.75 -9.00 -22.22
N ARG A 734 0.79 -9.60 -22.92
CA ARG A 734 0.28 -10.92 -22.58
C ARG A 734 1.34 -12.00 -22.76
N ILE A 735 2.09 -11.98 -23.86
CA ILE A 735 3.24 -12.89 -24.07
C ILE A 735 4.26 -12.75 -22.93
N MET A 736 4.60 -11.51 -22.54
CA MET A 736 5.54 -11.27 -21.44
C MET A 736 4.98 -11.70 -20.07
N TYR A 737 3.66 -11.57 -19.86
CA TYR A 737 2.99 -12.05 -18.65
C TYR A 737 2.95 -13.59 -18.59
N ASP A 738 2.66 -14.25 -19.71
CA ASP A 738 2.71 -15.70 -19.80
C ASP A 738 4.17 -16.18 -19.55
N PHE A 739 5.16 -15.51 -20.14
CA PHE A 739 6.58 -15.77 -19.90
C PHE A 739 6.99 -15.59 -18.44
N MET A 740 6.37 -14.67 -17.69
CA MET A 740 6.64 -14.51 -16.26
C MET A 740 6.37 -15.82 -15.49
N TYR A 741 5.29 -16.54 -15.81
CA TYR A 741 4.99 -17.84 -15.19
C TYR A 741 5.89 -18.94 -15.72
N PHE A 742 6.17 -18.96 -17.03
CA PHE A 742 7.08 -19.95 -17.58
C PHE A 742 8.49 -19.85 -17.00
N LYS A 743 8.94 -18.63 -16.66
CA LYS A 743 10.20 -18.37 -15.96
C LYS A 743 10.26 -19.00 -14.55
N GLN A 744 9.12 -19.33 -13.96
CA GLN A 744 9.04 -19.98 -12.65
C GLN A 744 9.33 -21.48 -12.74
N GLY A 745 8.99 -22.13 -13.85
CA GLY A 745 9.18 -23.57 -14.09
C GLY A 745 10.51 -23.92 -14.76
N ASP A 746 10.70 -25.22 -15.00
CA ASP A 746 11.87 -25.81 -15.68
C ASP A 746 11.44 -26.87 -16.70
N ASP A 747 10.35 -26.59 -17.41
CA ASP A 747 9.73 -27.45 -18.42
C ASP A 747 9.78 -26.77 -19.80
N ASP A 748 9.46 -27.53 -20.84
CA ASP A 748 9.23 -26.97 -22.16
C ASP A 748 8.09 -25.95 -22.11
N ILE A 749 8.29 -24.81 -22.76
CA ILE A 749 7.29 -23.75 -22.81
C ILE A 749 6.42 -23.97 -24.03
N GLN A 750 5.10 -23.89 -23.85
CA GLN A 750 4.14 -23.78 -24.94
C GLN A 750 3.30 -22.53 -24.73
N MET A 751 3.45 -21.54 -25.62
CA MET A 751 2.68 -20.31 -25.58
C MET A 751 1.84 -20.17 -26.84
N SER A 752 0.60 -19.69 -26.70
CA SER A 752 -0.25 -19.41 -27.85
C SER A 752 0.36 -18.28 -28.67
N CYS A 753 0.51 -18.50 -29.97
CA CYS A 753 0.91 -17.46 -30.91
C CYS A 753 -0.30 -16.58 -31.21
N PRO A 754 -0.26 -15.27 -30.93
CA PRO A 754 -1.39 -14.42 -31.24
C PRO A 754 -1.67 -14.38 -32.75
N PHE A 755 -2.96 -14.38 -33.11
CA PHE A 755 -3.39 -14.41 -34.52
C PHE A 755 -2.85 -13.22 -35.33
N THR A 756 -2.69 -12.06 -34.70
CA THR A 756 -2.14 -10.86 -35.38
C THR A 756 -0.66 -11.02 -35.71
N LEU A 757 0.14 -11.65 -34.83
CA LEU A 757 1.53 -12.02 -35.12
C LEU A 757 1.60 -13.00 -36.28
N GLY A 758 0.71 -13.99 -36.29
CA GLY A 758 0.58 -14.95 -37.40
C GLY A 758 -0.05 -14.41 -38.69
N THR A 759 -0.57 -13.17 -38.70
CA THR A 759 -1.13 -12.54 -39.92
C THR A 759 -0.29 -11.37 -40.45
N LEU A 760 0.53 -10.72 -39.61
CA LEU A 760 1.66 -9.91 -40.09
C LEU A 760 2.59 -10.73 -41.01
N ASP A 761 2.63 -12.04 -40.76
CA ASP A 761 3.33 -13.09 -41.51
C ASP A 761 2.80 -13.30 -42.95
N GLN A 762 1.48 -13.25 -43.21
CA GLN A 762 0.89 -13.53 -44.53
C GLN A 762 1.36 -12.58 -45.65
N LYS A 763 2.06 -11.49 -45.31
CA LYS A 763 2.67 -10.56 -46.27
C LYS A 763 4.12 -10.90 -46.64
N ARG A 764 4.79 -11.86 -45.96
CA ARG A 764 6.23 -12.14 -46.14
C ARG A 764 6.59 -13.62 -46.32
N GLN A 765 6.11 -14.56 -45.49
CA GLN A 765 6.28 -16.02 -45.66
C GLN A 765 5.24 -16.84 -44.89
N LYS A 766 5.45 -18.15 -44.70
CA LYS A 766 4.65 -19.01 -43.81
C LYS A 766 5.29 -19.07 -42.43
N ILE A 767 4.50 -18.94 -41.36
CA ILE A 767 4.97 -18.84 -39.97
C ILE A 767 5.94 -19.97 -39.57
N GLU A 768 5.70 -21.19 -40.03
CA GLU A 768 6.50 -22.38 -39.69
C GLU A 768 7.97 -22.22 -40.10
N LYS A 769 8.22 -21.50 -41.20
CA LYS A 769 9.57 -21.28 -41.72
C LYS A 769 10.46 -20.43 -40.81
N PHE A 770 9.87 -19.59 -39.95
CA PHE A 770 10.66 -18.82 -38.97
C PHE A 770 11.32 -19.72 -37.93
N PHE A 771 10.71 -20.87 -37.63
CA PHE A 771 11.18 -21.80 -36.61
C PHE A 771 12.20 -22.80 -37.16
N GLU A 772 12.17 -23.11 -38.46
CA GLU A 772 13.08 -24.08 -39.10
C GLU A 772 14.57 -23.74 -38.89
N SER A 773 14.91 -22.45 -38.79
CA SER A 773 16.29 -21.97 -38.66
C SER A 773 16.74 -21.76 -37.21
N VAL A 774 15.83 -21.81 -36.23
CA VAL A 774 16.12 -21.46 -34.83
C VAL A 774 16.10 -22.71 -33.96
N ARG A 775 17.27 -23.04 -33.38
CA ARG A 775 17.40 -24.24 -32.54
C ARG A 775 16.61 -24.10 -31.24
N GLY A 776 15.86 -25.15 -30.90
CA GLY A 776 15.13 -25.22 -29.63
C GLY A 776 13.85 -24.38 -29.59
N ALA A 777 13.40 -23.89 -30.74
CA ALA A 777 12.04 -23.41 -30.96
C ALA A 777 11.34 -24.25 -32.03
N SER A 778 10.03 -24.43 -31.89
CA SER A 778 9.20 -25.07 -32.92
C SER A 778 7.81 -24.47 -32.92
N TRP A 779 7.12 -24.58 -34.04
CA TRP A 779 5.72 -24.17 -34.18
C TRP A 779 4.83 -25.38 -34.35
N ASP A 780 3.71 -25.42 -33.63
CA ASP A 780 2.73 -26.50 -33.69
C ASP A 780 1.34 -25.97 -33.32
N ASP A 781 0.35 -26.18 -34.21
CA ASP A 781 -1.06 -25.81 -34.03
C ASP A 781 -1.29 -24.42 -33.41
N GLY A 782 -0.65 -23.39 -33.99
CA GLY A 782 -0.77 -22.01 -33.51
C GLY A 782 -0.07 -21.72 -32.18
N CYS A 783 0.80 -22.60 -31.69
CA CYS A 783 1.62 -22.40 -30.50
C CYS A 783 3.11 -22.28 -30.83
N ILE A 784 3.78 -21.37 -30.13
CA ILE A 784 5.24 -21.27 -30.07
C ILE A 784 5.71 -22.21 -28.96
N LYS A 785 6.50 -23.21 -29.30
CA LYS A 785 7.14 -24.11 -28.34
C LYS A 785 8.62 -23.76 -28.20
N ILE A 786 9.11 -23.69 -26.96
CA ILE A 786 10.52 -23.42 -26.63
C ILE A 786 11.00 -24.53 -25.71
N SER A 787 12.07 -25.22 -26.11
CA SER A 787 12.66 -26.29 -25.31
C SER A 787 13.19 -25.80 -23.96
N LYS A 788 13.17 -26.65 -22.94
CA LYS A 788 13.74 -26.38 -21.62
C LYS A 788 15.24 -26.01 -21.69
N GLU A 789 16.01 -26.61 -22.60
CA GLU A 789 17.43 -26.29 -22.78
C GLU A 789 17.62 -24.84 -23.22
N THR A 790 16.79 -24.39 -24.18
CA THR A 790 16.78 -23.00 -24.61
C THR A 790 16.31 -22.08 -23.49
N LEU A 791 15.25 -22.44 -22.76
CA LEU A 791 14.80 -21.66 -21.60
C LEU A 791 15.92 -21.45 -20.58
N ARG A 792 16.61 -22.52 -20.17
CA ARG A 792 17.75 -22.45 -19.24
C ARG A 792 18.88 -21.56 -19.76
N SER A 793 19.11 -21.52 -21.07
CA SER A 793 20.14 -20.66 -21.67
C SER A 793 19.90 -19.16 -21.41
N PHE A 794 18.65 -18.74 -21.26
CA PHE A 794 18.29 -17.34 -20.95
C PHE A 794 18.76 -16.91 -19.56
N PHE A 795 18.99 -17.87 -18.66
CA PHE A 795 19.39 -17.62 -17.27
C PHE A 795 20.91 -17.57 -17.09
N ALA A 796 21.69 -18.06 -18.05
CA ALA A 796 23.13 -18.32 -17.87
C ALA A 796 23.93 -17.09 -17.38
N GLU A 797 23.67 -15.91 -17.94
CA GLU A 797 24.33 -14.66 -17.55
C GLU A 797 24.01 -14.30 -16.09
N SER A 798 22.75 -14.39 -15.70
CA SER A 798 22.28 -14.06 -14.34
C SER A 798 22.78 -15.06 -13.30
N LEU A 799 22.65 -16.36 -13.57
CA LEU A 799 23.09 -17.41 -12.66
C LEU A 799 24.59 -17.35 -12.40
N LYS A 800 25.37 -17.02 -13.44
CA LYS A 800 26.80 -16.78 -13.30
C LYS A 800 27.07 -15.60 -12.35
N GLY A 801 26.40 -14.47 -12.57
CA GLY A 801 26.51 -13.30 -11.69
C GLY A 801 26.21 -13.61 -10.22
N ILE A 802 25.12 -14.34 -9.95
CA ILE A 802 24.76 -14.78 -8.59
C ILE A 802 25.84 -15.70 -8.01
N THR A 803 26.34 -16.65 -8.80
CA THR A 803 27.38 -17.60 -8.37
C THR A 803 28.69 -16.89 -8.02
N ASP A 804 29.12 -15.96 -8.86
CA ASP A 804 30.36 -15.20 -8.66
C ASP A 804 30.27 -14.34 -7.38
N SER A 805 29.14 -13.65 -7.15
CA SER A 805 28.91 -12.87 -5.93
C SER A 805 28.87 -13.73 -4.67
N LEU A 806 28.20 -14.89 -4.71
CA LEU A 806 28.14 -15.80 -3.56
C LEU A 806 29.51 -16.41 -3.23
N ARG A 807 30.29 -16.82 -4.25
CA ARG A 807 31.65 -17.32 -4.04
C ARG A 807 32.57 -16.27 -3.44
N GLU A 808 32.47 -15.02 -3.86
CA GLU A 808 33.27 -13.93 -3.28
C GLU A 808 33.03 -13.79 -1.76
N ILE A 809 31.78 -13.96 -1.32
CA ILE A 809 31.40 -13.88 0.09
C ILE A 809 31.82 -15.14 0.85
N LEU A 810 31.50 -16.33 0.32
CA LEU A 810 31.76 -17.62 0.98
C LEU A 810 33.24 -17.98 1.05
N ASN A 811 34.09 -17.43 0.18
CA ASN A 811 35.55 -17.59 0.26
C ASN A 811 36.18 -16.80 1.42
N LYS A 812 35.41 -15.98 2.14
CA LYS A 812 35.87 -15.28 3.35
C LYS A 812 35.77 -16.21 4.56
N ASP A 813 36.44 -15.85 5.65
CA ASP A 813 36.43 -16.60 6.92
C ASP A 813 35.08 -16.43 7.66
N LEU A 814 34.01 -16.94 7.05
CA LEU A 814 32.61 -16.89 7.51
C LEU A 814 32.07 -18.33 7.59
N ASN A 815 31.30 -18.62 8.64
CA ASN A 815 30.69 -19.93 8.85
C ASN A 815 29.20 -19.90 8.48
N VAL A 816 28.92 -19.64 7.20
CA VAL A 816 27.54 -19.49 6.70
C VAL A 816 26.81 -20.83 6.69
N GLU A 817 25.72 -20.93 7.43
CA GLU A 817 24.87 -22.13 7.49
C GLU A 817 23.75 -22.11 6.46
N TYR A 818 23.19 -20.91 6.16
CA TYR A 818 22.01 -20.77 5.30
C TYR A 818 22.18 -19.74 4.18
N ILE A 819 21.58 -20.03 3.02
CA ILE A 819 21.37 -19.06 1.95
C ILE A 819 19.85 -18.89 1.75
N LEU A 820 19.34 -17.70 2.01
CA LEU A 820 17.93 -17.34 1.86
C LEU A 820 17.71 -16.66 0.51
N LEU A 821 16.99 -17.33 -0.39
CA LEU A 821 16.60 -16.78 -1.69
C LEU A 821 15.24 -16.08 -1.55
N VAL A 822 15.20 -14.78 -1.81
CA VAL A 822 13.98 -13.95 -1.72
C VAL A 822 13.79 -13.14 -3.00
N GLY A 823 12.67 -12.43 -3.12
CA GLY A 823 12.37 -11.63 -4.31
C GLY A 823 11.60 -12.40 -5.38
N GLY A 824 11.10 -11.68 -6.39
CA GLY A 824 10.24 -12.26 -7.43
C GLY A 824 10.98 -13.24 -8.34
N TYR A 825 12.28 -13.07 -8.54
CA TYR A 825 13.07 -13.95 -9.39
C TYR A 825 13.44 -15.27 -8.68
N ALA A 826 13.39 -15.31 -7.35
CA ALA A 826 13.54 -16.54 -6.56
C ALA A 826 12.37 -17.53 -6.73
N GLU A 827 11.26 -17.12 -7.37
CA GLU A 827 10.20 -18.04 -7.78
C GLU A 827 10.63 -18.99 -8.90
N SER A 828 11.75 -18.73 -9.57
CA SER A 828 12.30 -19.62 -10.57
C SER A 828 12.91 -20.89 -9.98
N GLN A 829 12.38 -22.04 -10.38
CA GLN A 829 12.96 -23.35 -10.06
C GLN A 829 14.38 -23.49 -10.61
N ILE A 830 14.65 -22.98 -11.82
CA ILE A 830 15.98 -22.99 -12.44
C ILE A 830 16.99 -22.28 -11.54
N LEU A 831 16.64 -21.07 -11.04
CA LEU A 831 17.52 -20.33 -10.13
C LEU A 831 17.72 -21.06 -8.81
N ARG A 832 16.65 -21.54 -8.18
CA ARG A 832 16.76 -22.25 -6.89
C ARG A 832 17.63 -23.50 -7.02
N GLN A 833 17.38 -24.31 -8.05
CA GLN A 833 18.13 -25.54 -8.28
C GLN A 833 19.59 -25.24 -8.59
N HIS A 834 19.88 -24.21 -9.39
CA HIS A 834 21.25 -23.80 -9.67
C HIS A 834 22.01 -23.43 -8.40
N VAL A 835 21.42 -22.65 -7.50
CA VAL A 835 22.07 -22.28 -6.22
C VAL A 835 22.25 -23.51 -5.32
N ILE A 836 21.27 -24.41 -5.27
CA ILE A 836 21.37 -25.69 -4.54
C ILE A 836 22.51 -26.54 -5.11
N ASP A 837 22.60 -26.69 -6.43
CA ASP A 837 23.63 -27.50 -7.09
C ASP A 837 25.04 -26.92 -6.88
N GLN A 838 25.17 -25.59 -6.77
CA GLN A 838 26.46 -24.92 -6.58
C GLN A 838 26.91 -24.87 -5.11
N PHE A 839 25.98 -24.76 -4.16
CA PHE A 839 26.30 -24.43 -2.75
C PHE A 839 25.64 -25.35 -1.72
N GLY A 840 24.78 -26.28 -2.13
CA GLY A 840 24.03 -27.17 -1.23
C GLY A 840 24.88 -28.12 -0.39
N ASP A 841 26.11 -28.40 -0.82
CA ASP A 841 27.10 -29.17 -0.06
C ASP A 841 27.74 -28.35 1.08
N GLN A 842 27.70 -27.02 0.99
CA GLN A 842 28.32 -26.09 1.94
C GLN A 842 27.30 -25.47 2.90
N CYS A 843 26.15 -25.04 2.38
CA CYS A 843 25.10 -24.33 3.12
C CYS A 843 23.71 -24.89 2.77
N LYS A 844 22.76 -24.82 3.71
CA LYS A 844 21.34 -25.10 3.43
C LYS A 844 20.70 -23.94 2.66
N VAL A 845 20.09 -24.22 1.50
CA VAL A 845 19.45 -23.18 0.67
C VAL A 845 17.95 -23.19 0.95
N LEU A 846 17.43 -22.06 1.46
CA LEU A 846 16.02 -21.90 1.80
C LEU A 846 15.38 -20.82 0.93
N CYS A 847 14.14 -21.03 0.51
CA CYS A 847 13.34 -20.05 -0.22
C CYS A 847 11.95 -20.00 0.41
N PRO A 848 11.44 -18.84 0.87
CA PRO A 848 10.09 -18.75 1.41
C PRO A 848 9.02 -19.21 0.41
N CYS A 849 7.89 -19.74 0.88
CA CYS A 849 6.76 -20.16 0.04
C CYS A 849 6.19 -19.05 -0.86
N ARG A 850 6.44 -17.79 -0.50
CA ARG A 850 6.04 -16.60 -1.25
C ARG A 850 7.19 -15.60 -1.29
N PRO A 851 8.24 -15.87 -2.08
CA PRO A 851 9.47 -15.08 -2.01
C PRO A 851 9.27 -13.65 -2.53
N GLN A 852 8.32 -13.42 -3.46
CA GLN A 852 7.98 -12.08 -3.94
C GLN A 852 7.40 -11.17 -2.85
N GLU A 853 6.73 -11.73 -1.83
CA GLU A 853 6.12 -10.99 -0.71
C GLU A 853 7.12 -10.69 0.42
N ALA A 854 8.28 -11.36 0.46
CA ALA A 854 9.18 -11.33 1.61
C ALA A 854 9.69 -9.93 1.97
N VAL A 855 10.03 -9.10 0.96
CA VAL A 855 10.54 -7.74 1.18
C VAL A 855 9.45 -6.81 1.71
N VAL A 856 8.24 -6.82 1.13
CA VAL A 856 7.14 -5.95 1.59
C VAL A 856 6.64 -6.33 2.98
N LYS A 857 6.60 -7.64 3.30
CA LYS A 857 6.29 -8.10 4.67
C LYS A 857 7.41 -7.76 5.64
N GLY A 858 8.64 -7.93 5.17
CA GLY A 858 9.87 -7.53 5.83
C GLY A 858 9.91 -6.06 6.18
N ALA A 859 9.44 -5.19 5.29
CA ALA A 859 9.38 -3.75 5.51
C ALA A 859 8.47 -3.40 6.69
N VAL A 860 7.32 -4.08 6.82
CA VAL A 860 6.43 -3.91 7.97
C VAL A 860 7.10 -4.39 9.25
N GLU A 861 7.78 -5.54 9.24
CA GLU A 861 8.55 -6.02 10.40
C GLU A 861 9.71 -5.09 10.79
N PHE A 862 10.38 -4.53 9.80
CA PHE A 862 11.46 -3.56 9.99
C PHE A 862 10.91 -2.26 10.59
N GLY A 863 9.72 -1.82 10.21
CA GLY A 863 9.05 -0.66 10.81
C GLY A 863 8.68 -0.87 12.28
N ARG A 864 8.35 -2.10 12.67
CA ARG A 864 8.06 -2.48 14.07
C ARG A 864 9.31 -2.42 14.94
N ASN A 865 10.46 -2.80 14.37
CA ASN A 865 11.74 -2.78 15.06
C ASN A 865 12.87 -2.39 14.09
N PRO A 866 13.18 -1.09 13.94
CA PRO A 866 14.26 -0.64 13.07
C PRO A 866 15.65 -1.04 13.58
N ALA A 867 15.77 -1.31 14.88
CA ALA A 867 16.98 -1.82 15.53
C ALA A 867 17.17 -3.34 15.36
N VAL A 868 16.35 -3.99 14.52
CA VAL A 868 16.48 -5.42 14.20
C VAL A 868 17.85 -5.76 13.62
N VAL A 869 18.47 -4.83 12.89
CA VAL A 869 19.88 -4.89 12.50
C VAL A 869 20.67 -4.08 13.52
N ALA A 870 21.27 -4.77 14.49
CA ALA A 870 21.97 -4.19 15.63
C ALA A 870 23.31 -3.56 15.26
N SER A 871 23.99 -4.05 14.23
CA SER A 871 25.23 -3.44 13.72
C SER A 871 25.44 -3.73 12.23
N ARG A 872 26.09 -2.80 11.54
CA ARG A 872 26.43 -2.86 10.11
C ARG A 872 27.94 -2.78 9.88
N LYS A 873 28.43 -3.36 8.77
CA LYS A 873 29.82 -3.17 8.35
C LYS A 873 29.93 -1.92 7.48
N SER A 874 30.78 -0.99 7.88
CA SER A 874 30.99 0.21 7.06
C SER A 874 31.63 -0.14 5.72
N ALA A 875 30.95 0.17 4.62
CA ALA A 875 31.43 -0.10 3.26
C ALA A 875 32.62 0.79 2.85
N PHE A 876 32.81 1.92 3.54
CA PHE A 876 33.84 2.91 3.29
C PHE A 876 34.44 3.43 4.59
N THR A 877 35.66 3.94 4.52
CA THR A 877 36.18 4.85 5.53
C THR A 877 35.55 6.22 5.32
N TYR A 878 34.85 6.73 6.33
CA TYR A 878 34.25 8.05 6.32
C TYR A 878 35.08 9.03 7.15
N GLY A 879 35.17 10.27 6.68
CA GLY A 879 35.89 11.32 7.37
C GLY A 879 35.46 12.70 6.92
N PHE A 880 36.11 13.72 7.45
CA PHE A 880 35.91 15.10 7.04
C PHE A 880 37.26 15.81 6.89
N ALA A 881 37.27 16.91 6.11
CA ALA A 881 38.46 17.76 6.00
C ALA A 881 38.69 18.51 7.31
N ASP A 882 39.89 18.34 7.87
CA ASP A 882 40.36 19.03 9.07
C ASP A 882 41.64 19.82 8.78
N SER A 883 42.05 20.66 9.73
CA SER A 883 43.30 21.41 9.69
C SER A 883 43.90 21.51 11.08
N GLU A 884 45.19 21.20 11.20
CA GLU A 884 45.90 21.22 12.49
C GLU A 884 47.25 21.93 12.37
N LYS A 885 47.92 22.20 13.51
CA LYS A 885 49.23 22.87 13.50
C LYS A 885 50.25 22.03 12.74
N PHE A 886 51.04 22.67 11.88
CA PHE A 886 51.99 21.99 11.01
C PHE A 886 53.10 21.31 11.83
N ASP A 887 53.24 19.99 11.65
CA ASP A 887 54.26 19.15 12.24
C ASP A 887 55.11 18.54 11.12
N PRO A 888 56.37 18.99 10.91
CA PRO A 888 57.23 18.49 9.84
C PRO A 888 57.50 16.98 9.90
N SER A 889 57.28 16.33 11.05
CA SER A 889 57.45 14.88 11.22
C SER A 889 56.25 14.06 10.75
N LYS A 890 55.08 14.71 10.61
CA LYS A 890 53.81 14.06 10.24
C LYS A 890 53.25 14.56 8.92
N HIS A 891 53.51 15.81 8.57
CA HIS A 891 52.83 16.49 7.46
C HIS A 891 53.73 16.71 6.24
N LYS A 892 53.16 16.53 5.06
CA LYS A 892 53.80 16.87 3.78
C LYS A 892 54.03 18.39 3.70
N LYS A 893 55.24 18.77 3.31
CA LYS A 893 55.63 20.19 3.20
C LYS A 893 54.74 20.97 2.20
N GLU A 894 54.26 20.32 1.14
CA GLU A 894 53.33 20.92 0.18
C GLU A 894 51.95 21.27 0.75
N LYS A 895 51.57 20.70 1.91
CA LYS A 895 50.26 20.91 2.58
C LYS A 895 50.27 22.03 3.63
N LYS A 896 51.43 22.68 3.80
CA LYS A 896 51.64 23.75 4.76
C LYS A 896 50.99 25.05 4.28
N SER A 897 50.18 25.65 5.14
CA SER A 897 49.63 27.00 5.00
C SER A 897 50.01 27.86 6.21
N VAL A 898 50.04 29.18 6.03
CA VAL A 898 50.32 30.13 7.13
C VAL A 898 49.07 30.97 7.34
N VAL A 899 48.51 30.91 8.56
CA VAL A 899 47.31 31.64 8.96
C VAL A 899 47.64 32.43 10.21
N GLN A 900 47.50 33.76 10.15
CA GLN A 900 47.82 34.68 11.26
C GLN A 900 49.23 34.53 11.87
N GLY A 901 50.21 34.11 11.06
CA GLY A 901 51.60 33.92 11.52
C GLY A 901 51.89 32.56 12.17
N GLU A 902 50.88 31.68 12.31
CA GLU A 902 51.06 30.29 12.69
C GLU A 902 51.01 29.36 11.46
N GLU A 903 51.77 28.28 11.50
CA GLU A 903 51.86 27.28 10.43
C GLU A 903 50.84 26.16 10.67
N PHE A 904 49.99 25.86 9.67
CA PHE A 904 48.98 24.81 9.70
C PHE A 904 49.17 23.84 8.54
N CYS A 905 48.73 22.61 8.70
CA CYS A 905 48.55 21.66 7.61
C CYS A 905 47.06 21.59 7.27
N GLY A 906 46.72 21.91 6.02
CA GLY A 906 45.37 21.81 5.49
C GLY A 906 45.06 20.41 4.92
N ASP A 907 43.81 20.21 4.52
CA ASP A 907 43.32 19.03 3.79
C ASP A 907 43.52 17.69 4.50
N ILE A 908 43.61 17.68 5.83
CA ILE A 908 43.80 16.44 6.59
C ILE A 908 42.51 15.64 6.55
N PHE A 909 42.60 14.35 6.25
CA PHE A 909 41.48 13.44 6.36
C PHE A 909 41.32 13.01 7.81
N ARG A 910 40.30 13.56 8.49
CA ARG A 910 39.98 13.12 9.85
C ARG A 910 38.96 11.99 9.80
N LYS A 911 39.42 10.78 10.13
CA LYS A 911 38.63 9.54 10.13
C LYS A 911 37.55 9.56 11.23
N LEU A 912 36.34 9.17 10.86
CA LEU A 912 35.17 8.99 11.73
C LEU A 912 34.85 7.51 11.93
N VAL A 913 34.88 6.76 10.83
CA VAL A 913 34.61 5.32 10.74
C VAL A 913 35.56 4.74 9.70
N GLU A 914 36.09 3.54 9.92
CA GLU A 914 36.95 2.81 8.99
C GLU A 914 36.17 1.80 8.11
N GLU A 915 36.64 1.55 6.89
CA GLU A 915 36.14 0.43 6.07
C GLU A 915 36.24 -0.90 6.82
N GLY A 916 35.11 -1.62 6.92
CA GLY A 916 35.01 -2.89 7.64
C GLY A 916 34.78 -2.76 9.15
N GLU A 917 34.75 -1.54 9.71
CA GLU A 917 34.37 -1.29 11.11
C GLU A 917 32.92 -1.74 11.35
N ASP A 918 32.69 -2.41 12.48
CA ASP A 918 31.35 -2.71 12.99
C ASP A 918 30.77 -1.45 13.62
N VAL A 919 29.64 -0.98 13.10
CA VAL A 919 28.97 0.23 13.59
C VAL A 919 27.58 -0.14 14.11
N ALA A 920 27.33 0.13 15.38
CA ALA A 920 26.07 -0.19 16.04
C ALA A 920 24.93 0.71 15.53
N TRP A 921 23.70 0.20 15.60
CA TRP A 921 22.51 0.95 15.23
C TRP A 921 22.42 2.25 16.04
N ASP A 922 22.26 3.37 15.33
CA ASP A 922 22.14 4.72 15.90
C ASP A 922 23.39 5.19 16.69
N GLU A 923 24.58 4.65 16.35
CA GLU A 923 25.83 5.02 17.00
C GLU A 923 26.29 6.42 16.60
N THR A 924 26.36 7.33 17.59
CA THR A 924 26.80 8.71 17.37
C THR A 924 28.28 8.92 17.70
N ARG A 925 29.04 9.47 16.75
CA ARG A 925 30.38 10.04 16.91
C ARG A 925 30.25 11.54 17.20
N GLU A 926 30.69 11.97 18.37
CA GLU A 926 30.68 13.38 18.79
C GLU A 926 32.08 13.99 18.68
N LEU A 927 32.15 15.19 18.07
CA LEU A 927 33.39 15.94 17.90
C LEU A 927 33.17 17.43 18.20
N ILE A 928 34.15 18.06 18.82
CA ILE A 928 34.17 19.51 19.06
C ILE A 928 35.46 20.06 18.46
N PHE A 929 35.34 21.07 17.60
CA PHE A 929 36.50 21.73 17.00
C PHE A 929 36.34 23.25 16.98
N ASN A 930 37.50 23.90 16.97
CA ASN A 930 37.63 25.36 16.92
C ASN A 930 37.67 25.81 15.47
N VAL A 931 36.90 26.85 15.13
CA VAL A 931 36.96 27.47 13.80
C VAL A 931 38.15 28.43 13.77
N LEU A 932 39.17 28.06 13.00
CA LEU A 932 40.28 28.94 12.64
C LEU A 932 39.76 29.93 11.57
N GLU A 933 39.85 31.22 11.85
CA GLU A 933 39.32 32.35 11.05
C GLU A 933 37.78 32.51 10.99
N ALA A 934 37.24 33.29 11.94
CA ALA A 934 36.29 34.31 11.54
C ALA A 934 37.10 35.49 10.96
N LYS A 935 37.20 35.61 9.64
CA LYS A 935 37.25 36.97 9.06
C LYS A 935 36.05 37.71 9.64
N GLU A 936 36.18 39.00 9.96
CA GLU A 936 35.15 39.78 10.68
C GLU A 936 33.73 39.72 10.06
N ASN A 937 33.56 39.11 8.87
CA ASN A 937 32.32 38.96 8.12
C ASN A 937 31.89 37.50 7.79
N HIS A 938 32.55 36.46 8.29
CA HIS A 938 32.12 35.06 8.03
C HIS A 938 30.94 34.68 8.95
N THR A 939 29.77 34.45 8.36
CA THR A 939 28.54 34.04 9.07
C THR A 939 28.24 32.54 8.96
N HIS A 940 29.16 31.76 8.39
CA HIS A 940 28.98 30.33 8.13
C HIS A 940 30.29 29.53 8.18
N VAL A 941 30.23 28.32 8.72
CA VAL A 941 31.30 27.30 8.67
C VAL A 941 30.90 26.22 7.68
N ARG A 942 31.85 25.81 6.82
CA ARG A 942 31.67 24.74 5.84
C ARG A 942 32.49 23.53 6.25
N ILE A 943 31.84 22.39 6.45
CA ILE A 943 32.49 21.12 6.78
C ILE A 943 32.21 20.14 5.63
N ARG A 944 33.27 19.73 4.95
CA ARG A 944 33.20 18.78 3.83
C ARG A 944 33.49 17.38 4.33
N PHE A 945 32.61 16.46 3.97
CA PHE A 945 32.71 15.04 4.30
C PHE A 945 33.21 14.27 3.10
N TYR A 946 34.04 13.27 3.37
CA TYR A 946 34.70 12.45 2.36
C TYR A 946 34.54 10.97 2.70
N ARG A 947 34.63 10.14 1.66
CA ARG A 947 34.72 8.69 1.80
C ARG A 947 35.89 8.13 1.00
N THR A 948 36.36 6.95 1.37
CA THR A 948 37.31 6.17 0.56
C THR A 948 37.22 4.67 0.88
N GLN A 949 37.65 3.82 -0.05
CA GLN A 949 37.81 2.38 0.22
C GLN A 949 39.11 2.06 0.98
N ARG A 950 40.00 3.05 1.15
CA ARG A 950 41.26 2.88 1.88
C ARG A 950 41.01 2.99 3.38
N ARG A 951 41.67 2.16 4.18
CA ARG A 951 41.53 2.18 5.65
C ARG A 951 42.20 3.39 6.32
N ASN A 952 43.35 3.81 5.78
CA ASN A 952 44.17 4.87 6.36
C ASN A 952 44.52 5.96 5.33
N PRO A 953 43.54 6.75 4.86
CA PRO A 953 43.83 8.00 4.15
C PRO A 953 44.46 9.03 5.10
N LEU A 954 45.43 9.82 4.63
CA LEU A 954 46.02 10.92 5.41
C LEU A 954 45.46 12.28 4.98
N TYR A 955 45.23 12.46 3.67
CA TYR A 955 44.71 13.70 3.09
C TYR A 955 43.44 13.49 2.26
N VAL A 956 42.61 14.54 2.16
CA VAL A 956 41.33 14.50 1.43
C VAL A 956 41.49 14.56 -0.09
N ASP A 957 42.67 14.90 -0.59
CA ASP A 957 43.01 14.95 -2.02
C ASP A 957 43.81 13.73 -2.50
N GLU A 958 43.95 12.70 -1.65
CA GLU A 958 44.55 11.45 -2.09
C GLU A 958 43.69 10.73 -3.12
N GLU A 959 44.36 9.95 -3.98
CA GLU A 959 43.68 9.11 -4.95
C GLU A 959 42.70 8.15 -4.26
N GLY A 960 41.46 8.11 -4.79
CA GLY A 960 40.37 7.29 -4.26
C GLY A 960 39.63 7.90 -3.06
N VAL A 961 39.89 9.15 -2.69
CA VAL A 961 39.09 9.91 -1.72
C VAL A 961 38.07 10.77 -2.47
N GLU A 962 36.79 10.62 -2.15
CA GLU A 962 35.67 11.30 -2.80
C GLU A 962 34.94 12.19 -1.79
N GLU A 963 34.65 13.46 -2.15
CA GLU A 963 33.74 14.30 -1.37
C GLU A 963 32.32 13.74 -1.50
N VAL A 964 31.67 13.47 -0.36
CA VAL A 964 30.33 12.87 -0.32
C VAL A 964 29.27 13.81 0.21
N GLY A 965 29.65 14.91 0.84
CA GLY A 965 28.66 15.87 1.29
C GLY A 965 29.22 17.07 2.00
N LEU A 966 28.36 18.06 2.16
CA LEU A 966 28.72 19.36 2.73
C LEU A 966 27.71 19.75 3.81
N LEU A 967 28.24 20.10 4.98
CA LEU A 967 27.48 20.71 6.06
C LEU A 967 27.82 22.20 6.15
N ILE A 968 26.79 23.05 6.21
CA ILE A 968 26.93 24.49 6.43
C ILE A 968 26.28 24.84 7.76
N VAL A 969 27.10 25.22 8.75
CA VAL A 969 26.60 25.68 10.05
C VAL A 969 26.65 27.20 10.07
N ARG A 970 25.52 27.89 10.26
CA ARG A 970 25.52 29.35 10.37
C ARG A 970 25.96 29.76 11.77
N MET A 971 26.68 30.88 11.84
CA MET A 971 27.24 31.44 13.06
C MET A 971 26.92 32.92 13.14
N PRO A 972 26.55 33.44 14.31
CA PRO A 972 26.38 34.88 14.50
C PRO A 972 27.73 35.59 14.37
N THR A 973 27.74 36.78 13.76
CA THR A 973 28.93 37.63 13.61
C THR A 973 29.38 38.10 15.00
N THR A 974 30.49 37.57 15.52
CA THR A 974 31.04 38.02 16.80
C THR A 974 32.46 38.55 16.62
N ARG A 975 32.67 39.80 17.05
CA ARG A 975 33.94 40.56 16.96
C ARG A 975 35.07 39.83 17.71
N GLY A 976 35.78 38.93 17.04
CA GLY A 976 37.04 38.33 17.51
C GLY A 976 36.92 37.25 18.61
N ARG A 977 35.78 36.55 18.74
CA ARG A 977 35.64 35.43 19.70
C ARG A 977 35.92 34.08 19.04
N LYS A 978 36.40 33.12 19.83
CA LYS A 978 36.55 31.72 19.38
C LYS A 978 35.16 31.14 19.11
N HIS A 979 34.96 30.60 17.91
CA HIS A 979 33.77 29.85 17.55
C HIS A 979 34.07 28.36 17.71
N GLU A 980 33.25 27.67 18.51
CA GLU A 980 33.29 26.22 18.65
C GLU A 980 32.08 25.62 17.94
N VAL A 981 32.31 24.54 17.19
CA VAL A 981 31.26 23.74 16.55
C VAL A 981 31.26 22.36 17.18
N LYS A 982 30.12 21.97 17.71
CA LYS A 982 29.82 20.59 18.08
C LYS A 982 29.23 19.87 16.88
N LEU A 983 29.81 18.75 16.51
CA LEU A 983 29.39 17.93 15.39
C LEU A 983 29.00 16.55 15.92
N ASN A 984 27.74 16.17 15.72
CA ASN A 984 27.23 14.85 16.02
C ASN A 984 26.99 14.13 14.69
N ILE A 985 27.68 13.02 14.46
CA ILE A 985 27.49 12.16 13.29
C ILE A 985 26.96 10.82 13.74
N THR A 986 25.77 10.46 13.30
CA THR A 986 25.15 9.17 13.62
C THR A 986 25.29 8.22 12.44
N PHE A 987 25.83 7.04 12.74
CA PHE A 987 26.03 5.93 11.82
C PHE A 987 25.20 4.72 12.23
N GLY A 988 25.29 3.65 11.44
CA GLY A 988 24.69 2.37 11.75
C GLY A 988 23.20 2.27 11.46
N SER A 989 22.49 3.38 11.17
CA SER A 989 21.23 3.38 10.41
C SER A 989 21.48 3.27 8.89
N THR A 990 20.42 3.00 8.11
CA THR A 990 20.51 2.92 6.63
C THR A 990 20.97 4.24 5.97
N GLU A 991 20.73 5.35 6.67
CA GLU A 991 21.15 6.71 6.31
C GLU A 991 22.14 7.23 7.36
N ILE A 992 23.13 7.99 6.93
CA ILE A 992 24.05 8.71 7.82
C ILE A 992 23.42 10.06 8.14
N THR A 993 23.29 10.39 9.42
CA THR A 993 22.78 11.71 9.83
C THR A 993 23.88 12.50 10.50
N VAL A 994 23.89 13.81 10.25
CA VAL A 994 24.87 14.71 10.86
C VAL A 994 24.16 15.97 11.31
N THR A 995 24.50 16.40 12.52
CA THR A 995 24.04 17.66 13.10
C THR A 995 25.25 18.46 13.53
N GLY A 996 25.45 19.63 12.91
CA GLY A 996 26.34 20.67 13.46
C GLY A 996 25.58 21.55 14.45
N THR A 997 26.24 22.05 15.48
CA THR A 997 25.70 23.02 16.45
C THR A 997 26.78 24.02 16.83
N GLY A 998 26.53 25.31 16.62
CA GLY A 998 27.42 26.37 17.09
C GLY A 998 27.28 26.58 18.61
N LEU A 999 28.39 26.60 19.34
CA LEU A 999 28.38 26.68 20.81
C LEU A 999 28.43 28.12 21.36
N VAL A 1000 28.15 29.14 20.54
CA VAL A 1000 28.14 30.54 21.00
C VAL A 1000 26.74 30.91 21.52
N TYR A 1001 26.61 31.00 22.84
CA TYR A 1001 25.41 31.46 23.58
C TYR A 1001 24.07 30.97 22.99
N GLY A 1002 23.70 29.71 23.26
CA GLY A 1002 22.32 29.22 23.16
C GLY A 1002 21.69 29.13 21.76
N SER A 1003 22.41 29.46 20.69
CA SER A 1003 21.90 29.31 19.31
C SER A 1003 22.11 27.89 18.79
N LYS A 1004 21.04 27.07 18.80
CA LYS A 1004 21.04 25.74 18.19
C LYS A 1004 20.64 25.85 16.72
N GLU A 1005 21.61 26.07 15.84
CA GLU A 1005 21.39 25.88 14.40
C GLU A 1005 21.80 24.46 14.02
N SER A 1006 20.83 23.67 13.55
CA SER A 1006 21.05 22.29 13.06
C SER A 1006 21.05 22.32 11.53
N ALA A 1007 22.07 21.72 10.93
CA ALA A 1007 22.14 21.49 9.49
C ALA A 1007 22.42 20.01 9.23
N MET A 1008 21.88 19.46 8.15
CA MET A 1008 22.08 18.07 7.70
C MET A 1008 23.11 18.01 6.56
N ILE A 1009 23.77 16.87 6.38
CA ILE A 1009 24.61 16.63 5.20
C ILE A 1009 23.74 16.58 3.95
N ASP A 1010 24.15 17.32 2.92
CA ASP A 1010 23.66 17.16 1.57
C ASP A 1010 24.60 16.22 0.80
N PHE A 1011 24.17 14.97 0.58
CA PHE A 1011 24.86 13.96 -0.21
C PHE A 1011 24.67 14.14 -1.72
N MET A 1012 23.72 14.97 -2.15
CA MET A 1012 23.55 15.28 -3.56
C MET A 1012 24.54 16.35 -4.00
N THR A 1013 25.11 16.15 -5.19
CA THR A 1013 26.01 17.12 -5.82
C THR A 1013 25.28 18.42 -6.12
N ARG A 1014 25.98 19.55 -5.94
CA ARG A 1014 25.46 20.86 -6.35
C ARG A 1014 25.54 20.96 -7.87
N SER A 1015 24.43 21.37 -8.47
CA SER A 1015 24.28 21.62 -9.92
C SER A 1015 25.19 22.74 -10.41
#